data_AF-A0A2V6PNG8-F1
#
_entry.id   AF-A0A2V6PNG8-F1
#
_cell.length_a   1.000
_cell.length_b   1.000
_cell.length_c   1.000
_cell.angle_alpha   90.00
_cell.angle_beta   90.00
_cell.angle_gamma   90.00
#
_symmetry.space_group_name_H-M   'P 1'
#
loop_
_entity.id
_entity.type
_entity.pdbx_description
1 polymer ?
#
loop_
_entity_poly.entity_id
_entity_poly.type
_entity_poly.pdbx_seq_one_letter_code
_entity_poly.pdbx_strand_id
1 'polypeptide(L)'
;WRIRYQDRETPQPVATWNASPTDLKIAFDRTLDVEGLKDLSKKARVESGKYVAAGDRFETLRPGYQVVYDQLATPRYTHEILSASVSPDHRTLTLVTRPRNPAVNYAVTLPSVAADARRRTSGMSNPTRDLGTYDEIDLLTDLTGVEAQWESVDEKKSWFGWLPHLDLQVARELTRGSAEHERLLSLLNQSGQLRLRGQLDLWQMLLPAVQPGSMIDWLRPPEDVTVVIEASAPFSLKLADKSLTSAKTDRGAQRAETQLRAPGQRWQPIELKLATGGEVALTATWFTADDPRPRPFPLRRWLLPWAQPSDAAPAAPMERQIPGIAGGHWLPGKRLFFSDRLGCAKCHVIRGEGQRVGPDLSNLVHRDYASVRKDIEFPNAALNPDHLASVIELSDGESLTGLVQREADGAFQVATANGVVQQIGREKVKSVKPSAVSLMPEGLWQGMTSEERRDLMTFLLTSPLEPEALPVEAQGQKPPPARKRPELEALLSVSYESRGTNHVPANSSQSRLGPAATSLRVVLCASPKDAGHGALGFHDYPLWRERWSKLLSLADGVTVETADRWPGPEQWQGADLVAFYHDNPAWTGEKAKDLDAFLERGGGLVFLHWSMNAYRDVDPLAARLGCAWGPGARFRYGMESLQFSSHELTAGLTATQLVDESYWKLTGDFAGATVLAASFEDGESQPQIWIREQGKGRVFVCIPGHFTWTFDDPLYRLLVLRGFCWAANQPMDRL
;
A
#
# COMPACT_ATOMS: atom_id res chain seq x y z
N TRP A 1 23.18 0.03 -38.72
CA TRP A 1 23.10 -1.37 -38.24
C TRP A 1 21.64 -1.77 -38.13
N ARG A 2 21.23 -2.93 -38.65
CA ARG A 2 19.83 -3.39 -38.59
C ARG A 2 19.78 -4.49 -37.54
N ILE A 3 19.19 -4.22 -36.38
CA ILE A 3 18.99 -5.22 -35.33
C ILE A 3 17.98 -6.24 -35.87
N ARG A 4 18.33 -7.53 -35.83
CA ARG A 4 17.45 -8.63 -36.23
C ARG A 4 17.60 -9.75 -35.21
N TYR A 5 16.48 -10.32 -34.80
CA TYR A 5 16.49 -11.58 -34.05
C TYR A 5 17.04 -12.67 -34.97
N GLN A 6 18.06 -13.38 -34.49
CA GLN A 6 18.65 -14.51 -35.25
C GLN A 6 17.72 -15.73 -35.23
N ASP A 7 16.93 -15.89 -34.18
CA ASP A 7 15.91 -16.93 -34.06
C ASP A 7 14.52 -16.38 -34.38
N ARG A 8 13.89 -16.95 -35.41
CA ARG A 8 12.53 -16.57 -35.86
C ARG A 8 11.42 -17.15 -35.00
N GLU A 9 11.71 -18.16 -34.19
CA GLU A 9 10.74 -18.83 -33.32
C GLU A 9 10.70 -18.23 -31.92
N THR A 10 11.68 -17.40 -31.55
CA THR A 10 11.66 -16.67 -30.27
C THR A 10 10.46 -15.71 -30.22
N PRO A 11 9.64 -15.75 -29.14
CA PRO A 11 8.54 -14.81 -28.94
C PRO A 11 8.99 -13.36 -29.01
N GLN A 12 8.27 -12.55 -29.81
CA GLN A 12 8.62 -11.15 -30.05
C GLN A 12 7.67 -10.22 -29.31
N PRO A 13 8.18 -9.22 -28.59
CA PRO A 13 7.34 -8.22 -27.94
C PRO A 13 6.63 -7.37 -29.00
N VAL A 14 5.31 -7.23 -28.89
CA VAL A 14 4.47 -6.44 -29.80
C VAL A 14 4.00 -5.13 -29.17
N ALA A 15 3.88 -5.07 -27.85
CA ALA A 15 3.53 -3.87 -27.11
C ALA A 15 4.09 -3.93 -25.68
N THR A 16 4.52 -2.78 -25.16
CA THR A 16 4.96 -2.59 -23.77
C THR A 16 4.23 -1.36 -23.22
N TRP A 17 3.59 -1.47 -22.06
CA TRP A 17 2.82 -0.36 -21.49
C TRP A 17 2.71 -0.45 -19.96
N ASN A 18 2.38 0.67 -19.33
CA ASN A 18 2.00 0.68 -17.91
C ASN A 18 0.48 0.55 -17.79
N ALA A 19 0.01 -0.58 -17.24
CA ALA A 19 -1.42 -0.86 -17.06
C ALA A 19 -1.98 -0.23 -15.78
N SER A 20 -1.13 -0.02 -14.77
CA SER A 20 -1.45 0.68 -13.52
C SER A 20 -0.17 1.34 -12.97
N PRO A 21 -0.23 2.10 -11.86
CA PRO A 21 0.97 2.63 -11.22
C PRO A 21 2.01 1.54 -10.87
N THR A 22 1.58 0.30 -10.64
CA THR A 22 2.47 -0.81 -10.26
C THR A 22 2.73 -1.78 -11.40
N ASP A 23 1.76 -1.96 -12.29
CA ASP A 23 1.77 -3.06 -13.25
C ASP A 23 2.30 -2.57 -14.61
N LEU A 24 3.43 -3.14 -15.03
CA LEU A 24 3.99 -2.98 -16.37
C LEU A 24 3.70 -4.24 -17.17
N LYS A 25 3.14 -4.11 -18.37
CA LYS A 25 2.76 -5.22 -19.23
C LYS A 25 3.53 -5.25 -20.54
N ILE A 26 3.76 -6.46 -21.03
CA ILE A 26 4.51 -6.75 -22.24
C ILE A 26 3.78 -7.86 -22.99
N ALA A 27 3.18 -7.53 -24.13
CA ALA A 27 2.52 -8.50 -24.98
C ALA A 27 3.49 -9.07 -26.00
N PHE A 28 3.32 -10.35 -26.34
CA PHE A 28 4.14 -11.11 -27.27
C PHE A 28 3.30 -11.71 -28.41
N ASP A 29 3.92 -11.84 -29.59
CA ASP A 29 3.29 -12.43 -30.77
C ASP A 29 3.08 -13.95 -30.67
N ARG A 30 3.79 -14.62 -29.76
CA ARG A 30 3.76 -16.07 -29.51
C ARG A 30 3.72 -16.38 -28.02
N THR A 31 3.45 -17.64 -27.69
CA THR A 31 3.47 -18.14 -26.31
C THR A 31 4.88 -18.11 -25.73
N LEU A 32 4.97 -17.71 -24.47
CA LEU A 32 6.20 -17.66 -23.69
C LEU A 32 6.47 -19.01 -23.04
N ASP A 33 7.75 -19.38 -22.94
CA ASP A 33 8.18 -20.50 -22.11
C ASP A 33 8.20 -20.10 -20.63
N VAL A 34 7.22 -20.58 -19.88
CA VAL A 34 7.05 -20.26 -18.45
C VAL A 34 8.22 -20.79 -17.61
N GLU A 35 8.88 -21.89 -18.00
CA GLU A 35 10.02 -22.42 -17.25
C GLU A 35 11.22 -21.47 -17.30
N GLY A 36 11.48 -20.87 -18.48
CA GLY A 36 12.49 -19.83 -18.66
C GLY A 36 12.22 -18.54 -17.85
N LEU A 37 10.96 -18.28 -17.49
CA LEU A 37 10.53 -17.11 -16.72
C LEU A 37 10.57 -17.31 -15.19
N LYS A 38 11.01 -18.46 -14.67
CA LYS A 38 11.20 -18.62 -13.22
C LYS A 38 12.20 -17.60 -12.68
N ASP A 39 11.93 -17.06 -11.49
CA ASP A 39 12.72 -15.99 -10.85
C ASP A 39 12.87 -14.71 -11.70
N LEU A 40 11.92 -14.44 -12.61
CA LEU A 40 12.02 -13.28 -13.51
C LEU A 40 12.15 -11.95 -12.76
N SER A 41 11.53 -11.82 -11.59
CA SER A 41 11.65 -10.63 -10.73
C SER A 41 13.09 -10.32 -10.31
N LYS A 42 13.96 -11.33 -10.23
CA LYS A 42 15.39 -11.17 -9.90
C LYS A 42 16.27 -10.91 -11.13
N LYS A 43 15.78 -11.24 -12.32
CA LYS A 43 16.54 -11.20 -13.58
C LYS A 43 16.21 -9.98 -14.44
N ALA A 44 14.95 -9.56 -14.44
CA ALA A 44 14.50 -8.39 -15.17
C ALA A 44 14.87 -7.11 -14.41
N ARG A 45 15.00 -6.01 -15.14
CA ARG A 45 15.30 -4.69 -14.59
C ARG A 45 14.36 -3.66 -15.19
N VAL A 46 13.94 -2.70 -14.36
CA VAL A 46 13.18 -1.53 -14.80
C VAL A 46 13.92 -0.30 -14.32
N GLU A 47 14.24 0.60 -15.24
CA GLU A 47 14.90 1.88 -14.95
C GLU A 47 14.04 3.02 -15.45
N SER A 48 14.01 4.14 -14.73
CA SER A 48 13.29 5.33 -15.18
C SER A 48 14.12 6.60 -15.11
N GLY A 49 13.82 7.55 -15.98
CA GLY A 49 14.41 8.88 -15.97
C GLY A 49 14.05 9.68 -17.21
N LYS A 50 14.30 10.99 -17.16
CA LYS A 50 13.96 11.92 -18.26
C LYS A 50 14.64 11.56 -19.58
N TYR A 51 15.88 11.07 -19.49
CA TYR A 51 16.71 10.70 -20.65
C TYR A 51 17.10 9.22 -20.62
N VAL A 52 16.25 8.37 -20.02
CA VAL A 52 16.40 6.91 -20.10
C VAL A 52 15.82 6.44 -21.44
N ALA A 53 16.54 5.60 -22.16
CA ALA A 53 16.05 4.93 -23.36
C ALA A 53 16.41 3.44 -23.36
N ALA A 54 15.66 2.66 -24.16
CA ALA A 54 15.97 1.25 -24.37
C ALA A 54 17.32 1.13 -25.11
N GLY A 55 18.20 0.27 -24.60
CA GLY A 55 19.50 0.02 -25.21
C GLY A 55 20.60 1.04 -24.88
N ASP A 56 20.38 1.98 -23.95
CA ASP A 56 21.39 2.96 -23.51
C ASP A 56 22.75 2.32 -23.17
N ARG A 57 22.73 1.11 -22.63
CA ARG A 57 23.92 0.32 -22.28
C ARG A 57 24.76 -0.13 -23.48
N PHE A 58 24.21 -0.13 -24.68
CA PHE A 58 24.90 -0.50 -25.92
C PHE A 58 25.53 0.71 -26.62
N GLU A 59 25.26 1.93 -26.15
CA GLU A 59 25.81 3.14 -26.76
C GLU A 59 27.29 3.30 -26.41
N THR A 60 28.16 2.97 -27.37
CA THR A 60 29.62 3.04 -27.22
C THR A 60 30.22 4.38 -27.67
N LEU A 61 29.44 5.24 -28.32
CA LEU A 61 29.92 6.51 -28.89
C LEU A 61 29.07 7.65 -28.37
N ARG A 62 29.72 8.62 -27.70
CA ARG A 62 29.03 9.76 -27.09
C ARG A 62 29.65 11.08 -27.57
N PRO A 63 28.87 11.98 -28.19
CA PRO A 63 29.37 13.29 -28.61
C PRO A 63 29.80 14.13 -27.39
N GLY A 64 30.92 14.85 -27.51
CA GLY A 64 31.48 15.66 -26.42
C GLY A 64 30.77 17.00 -26.15
N TYR A 65 29.47 17.12 -26.42
CA TYR A 65 28.71 18.36 -26.22
C TYR A 65 28.24 18.52 -24.78
N GLN A 66 28.20 19.76 -24.27
CA GLN A 66 27.75 20.05 -22.90
C GLN A 66 26.35 19.50 -22.61
N VAL A 67 25.42 19.62 -23.55
CA VAL A 67 24.05 19.08 -23.42
C VAL A 67 24.03 17.56 -23.22
N VAL A 68 25.01 16.83 -23.78
CA VAL A 68 25.13 15.38 -23.58
C VAL A 68 25.61 15.09 -22.16
N TYR A 69 26.59 15.86 -21.65
CA TYR A 69 27.01 15.73 -20.25
C TYR A 69 25.87 16.05 -19.26
N ASP A 70 25.07 17.08 -19.55
CA ASP A 70 23.93 17.46 -18.69
C ASP A 70 22.83 16.38 -18.70
N GLN A 71 22.56 15.77 -19.85
CA GLN A 71 21.65 14.62 -19.96
C GLN A 71 22.17 13.42 -19.17
N LEU A 72 23.46 13.13 -19.23
CA LEU A 72 24.09 12.03 -18.49
C LEU A 72 24.14 12.28 -16.98
N ALA A 73 24.26 13.53 -16.55
CA ALA A 73 24.20 13.93 -15.15
C ALA A 73 22.78 13.87 -14.57
N THR A 74 21.75 13.72 -15.42
CA THR A 74 20.36 13.61 -14.96
C THR A 74 20.13 12.29 -14.24
N PRO A 75 19.52 12.29 -13.04
CA PRO A 75 19.30 11.07 -12.27
C PRO A 75 18.53 9.98 -13.01
N ARG A 76 18.96 8.74 -12.78
CA ARG A 76 18.28 7.50 -13.20
C ARG A 76 17.87 6.73 -11.95
N TYR A 77 16.70 6.10 -11.99
CA TYR A 77 16.13 5.38 -10.86
C TYR A 77 15.86 3.94 -11.24
N THR A 78 16.41 2.99 -10.48
CA THR A 78 16.09 1.57 -10.64
C THR A 78 14.85 1.22 -9.83
N HIS A 79 13.94 0.45 -10.43
CA HIS A 79 12.71 -0.02 -9.79
C HIS A 79 12.84 -1.50 -9.50
N GLU A 80 12.62 -1.86 -8.23
CA GLU A 80 12.53 -3.24 -7.78
C GLU A 80 11.28 -3.91 -8.38
N ILE A 81 11.46 -5.08 -8.98
CA ILE A 81 10.36 -5.93 -9.45
C ILE A 81 9.95 -6.83 -8.30
N LEU A 82 8.77 -6.57 -7.76
CA LEU A 82 8.21 -7.27 -6.61
C LEU A 82 7.68 -8.66 -7.01
N SER A 83 7.10 -8.77 -8.21
CA SER A 83 6.62 -10.03 -8.76
C SER A 83 6.48 -9.98 -10.28
N ALA A 84 6.35 -11.15 -10.90
CA ALA A 84 6.04 -11.30 -12.32
C ALA A 84 4.88 -12.30 -12.51
N SER A 85 4.05 -12.09 -13.51
CA SER A 85 2.98 -13.02 -13.89
C SER A 85 2.80 -13.10 -15.41
N VAL A 86 2.17 -14.17 -15.90
CA VAL A 86 1.86 -14.35 -17.32
C VAL A 86 0.35 -14.56 -17.50
N SER A 87 -0.21 -14.06 -18.60
CA SER A 87 -1.60 -14.34 -18.98
C SER A 87 -1.83 -15.85 -19.25
N PRO A 88 -3.07 -16.36 -19.18
CA PRO A 88 -3.37 -17.79 -19.38
C PRO A 88 -3.01 -18.36 -20.74
N ASP A 89 -3.03 -17.53 -21.79
CA ASP A 89 -2.57 -17.90 -23.13
C ASP A 89 -1.04 -17.86 -23.25
N HIS A 90 -0.34 -17.50 -22.17
CA HIS A 90 1.09 -17.31 -22.06
C HIS A 90 1.65 -16.24 -23.01
N ARG A 91 0.86 -15.24 -23.41
CA ARG A 91 1.28 -14.22 -24.40
C ARG A 91 1.48 -12.82 -23.83
N THR A 92 1.12 -12.57 -22.59
CA THR A 92 1.32 -11.27 -21.94
C THR A 92 2.02 -11.46 -20.62
N LEU A 93 3.22 -10.88 -20.50
CA LEU A 93 3.97 -10.80 -19.26
C LEU A 93 3.55 -9.54 -18.48
N THR A 94 3.39 -9.65 -17.17
CA THR A 94 3.17 -8.53 -16.25
C THR A 94 4.29 -8.50 -15.22
N LEU A 95 4.92 -7.34 -15.05
CA LEU A 95 5.93 -7.06 -14.03
C LEU A 95 5.34 -6.06 -13.03
N VAL A 96 5.32 -6.44 -11.75
CA VAL A 96 4.81 -5.59 -10.67
C VAL A 96 6.00 -4.91 -9.99
N THR A 97 5.95 -3.58 -9.86
CA THR A 97 6.93 -2.82 -9.07
C THR A 97 6.22 -2.03 -7.97
N ARG A 98 7.00 -1.28 -7.18
CA ARG A 98 6.45 -0.17 -6.38
C ARG A 98 5.73 0.84 -7.29
N PRO A 99 4.76 1.62 -6.76
CA PRO A 99 4.03 2.61 -7.56
C PRO A 99 4.97 3.60 -8.26
N ARG A 100 4.75 3.76 -9.57
CA ARG A 100 5.44 4.71 -10.45
C ARG A 100 4.37 5.61 -11.03
N ASN A 101 4.46 6.90 -10.75
CA ASN A 101 3.61 7.92 -11.33
C ASN A 101 4.34 9.04 -12.09
N PRO A 102 5.67 9.24 -12.05
CA PRO A 102 6.29 10.29 -12.87
C PRO A 102 6.13 10.00 -14.37
N ALA A 103 5.70 11.01 -15.14
CA ALA A 103 5.61 10.93 -16.60
C ALA A 103 7.01 11.05 -17.25
N VAL A 104 7.82 10.01 -17.09
CA VAL A 104 9.17 9.86 -17.65
C VAL A 104 9.26 8.58 -18.48
N ASN A 105 10.41 8.35 -19.11
CA ASN A 105 10.69 7.10 -19.78
C ASN A 105 11.01 6.00 -18.76
N TYR A 106 10.56 4.79 -19.08
CA TYR A 106 10.86 3.55 -18.36
C TYR A 106 11.49 2.55 -19.35
N ALA A 107 12.76 2.24 -19.15
CA ALA A 107 13.43 1.16 -19.85
C ALA A 107 13.23 -0.15 -19.08
N VAL A 108 12.89 -1.22 -19.80
CA VAL A 108 12.72 -2.57 -19.27
C VAL A 108 13.73 -3.48 -19.93
N THR A 109 14.61 -4.08 -19.15
CA THR A 109 15.50 -5.14 -19.61
C THR A 109 14.93 -6.48 -19.16
N LEU A 110 14.64 -7.34 -20.12
CA LEU A 110 14.20 -8.71 -19.91
C LEU A 110 15.32 -9.70 -20.23
N PRO A 111 15.49 -10.78 -19.44
CA PRO A 111 16.30 -11.93 -19.88
C PRO A 111 15.66 -12.63 -21.08
N SER A 112 16.40 -13.57 -21.68
CA SER A 112 15.91 -14.36 -22.82
C SER A 112 14.56 -15.02 -22.49
N VAL A 113 13.57 -14.75 -23.33
CA VAL A 113 12.21 -15.33 -23.25
C VAL A 113 12.04 -16.57 -24.15
N ALA A 114 13.15 -17.10 -24.68
CA ALA A 114 13.15 -18.25 -25.57
C ALA A 114 13.15 -19.59 -24.81
N ALA A 115 12.41 -20.56 -25.34
CA ALA A 115 12.19 -21.88 -24.74
C ALA A 115 13.44 -22.77 -24.56
N ASP A 116 14.58 -22.42 -25.17
CA ASP A 116 15.74 -23.33 -25.27
C ASP A 116 17.09 -22.61 -25.07
N ALA A 117 17.14 -21.63 -24.16
CA ALA A 117 18.39 -20.92 -23.82
C ALA A 117 19.50 -21.87 -23.31
N ARG A 118 19.13 -23.01 -22.68
CA ARG A 118 20.08 -24.02 -22.16
C ARG A 118 20.78 -24.84 -23.24
N ARG A 119 20.19 -25.02 -24.43
CA ARG A 119 20.82 -25.79 -25.52
C ARG A 119 21.88 -25.00 -26.29
N ARG A 120 21.74 -23.67 -26.37
CA ARG A 120 22.63 -22.81 -27.18
C ARG A 120 24.04 -22.66 -26.62
N THR A 121 24.22 -22.73 -25.31
CA THR A 121 25.54 -22.60 -24.66
C THR A 121 26.40 -23.85 -24.77
N SER A 122 25.83 -24.99 -25.18
CA SER A 122 26.53 -26.30 -25.17
C SER A 122 27.26 -26.68 -26.47
N GLY A 123 27.23 -25.83 -27.51
CA GLY A 123 27.74 -26.22 -28.85
C GLY A 123 28.53 -25.18 -29.65
N MET A 124 28.70 -23.94 -29.19
CA MET A 124 29.43 -22.91 -29.95
C MET A 124 30.80 -22.64 -29.34
N SER A 125 31.79 -23.40 -29.83
CA SER A 125 33.21 -23.03 -29.72
C SER A 125 33.46 -21.73 -30.51
N ASN A 126 33.78 -20.67 -29.78
CA ASN A 126 34.56 -19.49 -30.15
C ASN A 126 34.17 -18.76 -31.47
N PRO A 127 33.49 -17.60 -31.43
CA PRO A 127 33.43 -16.70 -32.57
C PRO A 127 34.60 -15.72 -32.52
N THR A 128 35.51 -15.86 -33.48
CA THR A 128 36.36 -14.77 -33.96
C THR A 128 35.53 -13.50 -34.19
N ARG A 129 35.90 -12.38 -33.54
CA ARG A 129 35.42 -10.98 -33.77
C ARG A 129 34.09 -10.88 -34.53
N ASP A 130 32.97 -11.09 -33.85
CA ASP A 130 31.65 -10.92 -34.45
C ASP A 130 30.73 -10.13 -33.51
N LEU A 131 29.87 -9.29 -34.08
CA LEU A 131 29.05 -8.27 -33.39
C LEU A 131 28.34 -8.88 -32.16
N GLY A 132 28.59 -8.32 -30.96
CA GLY A 132 28.15 -8.87 -29.67
C GLY A 132 26.69 -9.31 -29.65
N THR A 133 26.46 -10.61 -29.51
CA THR A 133 25.14 -11.19 -29.26
C THR A 133 24.78 -11.01 -27.77
N TYR A 134 23.63 -10.40 -27.50
CA TYR A 134 23.10 -10.22 -26.15
C TYR A 134 21.82 -11.03 -26.01
N ASP A 135 21.70 -11.80 -24.94
CA ASP A 135 20.55 -12.68 -24.67
C ASP A 135 19.35 -11.94 -24.04
N GLU A 136 19.50 -10.65 -23.75
CA GLU A 136 18.49 -9.80 -23.12
C GLU A 136 17.79 -8.90 -24.15
N ILE A 137 16.54 -8.55 -23.86
CA ILE A 137 15.73 -7.63 -24.66
C ILE A 137 15.56 -6.33 -23.88
N ASP A 138 15.84 -5.19 -24.51
CA ASP A 138 15.56 -3.86 -23.95
C ASP A 138 14.32 -3.26 -24.61
N LEU A 139 13.35 -2.87 -23.80
CA LEU A 139 12.07 -2.30 -24.19
C LEU A 139 11.90 -0.91 -23.59
N LEU A 140 11.14 -0.05 -24.25
CA LEU A 140 10.83 1.30 -23.78
C LEU A 140 9.33 1.45 -23.62
N THR A 141 8.92 2.05 -22.52
CA THR A 141 7.55 2.53 -22.29
C THR A 141 7.59 3.84 -21.52
N ASP A 142 6.49 4.57 -21.54
CA ASP A 142 6.25 5.74 -20.71
C ASP A 142 4.83 5.64 -20.10
N LEU A 143 4.29 6.76 -19.62
CA LEU A 143 2.92 6.83 -19.10
C LEU A 143 1.91 7.40 -20.10
N THR A 144 2.27 7.42 -21.39
CA THR A 144 1.37 7.88 -22.46
C THR A 144 0.24 6.88 -22.69
N GLY A 145 -0.94 7.43 -22.96
CA GLY A 145 -2.15 6.67 -23.31
C GLY A 145 -3.35 7.02 -22.46
N VAL A 146 -4.38 6.20 -22.54
CA VAL A 146 -5.65 6.35 -21.83
C VAL A 146 -6.03 5.04 -21.14
N GLU A 147 -6.60 5.16 -19.95
CA GLU A 147 -7.27 4.06 -19.26
C GLU A 147 -8.58 3.75 -20.00
N ALA A 148 -8.85 2.48 -20.24
CA ALA A 148 -10.02 2.03 -20.99
C ALA A 148 -10.76 0.93 -20.22
N GLN A 149 -12.07 1.09 -20.11
CA GLN A 149 -12.98 0.15 -19.48
C GLN A 149 -14.17 -0.09 -20.41
N TRP A 150 -14.52 -1.34 -20.65
CA TRP A 150 -15.71 -1.70 -21.42
C TRP A 150 -16.59 -2.64 -20.61
N GLU A 151 -17.90 -2.43 -20.65
CA GLU A 151 -18.90 -3.25 -19.97
C GLU A 151 -20.08 -3.54 -20.91
N SER A 152 -20.55 -4.78 -20.92
CA SER A 152 -21.75 -5.18 -21.68
C SER A 152 -23.02 -4.62 -21.03
N VAL A 153 -24.09 -4.46 -21.83
CA VAL A 153 -25.40 -3.95 -21.33
C VAL A 153 -25.99 -4.84 -20.23
N ASP A 154 -25.72 -6.15 -20.26
CA ASP A 154 -26.16 -7.11 -19.24
C ASP A 154 -25.20 -7.25 -18.05
N GLU A 155 -24.11 -6.44 -18.03
CA GLU A 155 -23.05 -6.42 -17.02
C GLU A 155 -22.32 -7.76 -16.80
N LYS A 156 -22.51 -8.75 -17.70
CA LYS A 156 -21.87 -10.06 -17.58
C LYS A 156 -20.45 -10.12 -18.12
N LYS A 157 -20.10 -9.21 -19.02
CA LYS A 157 -18.77 -9.15 -19.63
C LYS A 157 -18.17 -7.77 -19.40
N SER A 158 -16.91 -7.75 -18.99
CA SER A 158 -16.15 -6.53 -18.85
C SER A 158 -14.72 -6.69 -19.36
N TRP A 159 -14.10 -5.56 -19.66
CA TRP A 159 -12.70 -5.44 -20.01
C TRP A 159 -12.13 -4.17 -19.38
N PHE A 160 -10.91 -4.25 -18.88
CA PHE A 160 -10.19 -3.11 -18.32
C PHE A 160 -8.73 -3.20 -18.75
N GLY A 161 -8.19 -2.08 -19.22
CA GLY A 161 -6.80 -2.01 -19.68
C GLY A 161 -6.41 -0.62 -20.14
N TRP A 162 -5.41 -0.58 -21.01
CA TRP A 162 -4.77 0.62 -21.51
C TRP A 162 -4.95 0.70 -23.02
N LEU A 163 -5.05 1.91 -23.57
CA LEU A 163 -4.90 2.16 -25.00
C LEU A 163 -3.83 3.24 -25.20
N PRO A 164 -2.98 3.15 -26.23
CA PRO A 164 -1.93 4.15 -26.47
C PRO A 164 -2.49 5.50 -26.89
N HIS A 165 -3.76 5.56 -27.29
CA HIS A 165 -4.39 6.76 -27.82
C HIS A 165 -5.92 6.68 -27.67
N LEU A 166 -6.59 7.83 -27.59
CA LEU A 166 -8.05 7.91 -27.54
C LEU A 166 -8.70 7.54 -28.89
N ASP A 167 -8.06 7.88 -30.00
CA ASP A 167 -8.43 7.43 -31.35
C ASP A 167 -8.27 5.91 -31.48
N LEU A 168 -9.38 5.22 -31.76
CA LEU A 168 -9.42 3.75 -31.78
C LEU A 168 -8.70 3.15 -33.00
N GLN A 169 -8.54 3.90 -34.09
CA GLN A 169 -7.76 3.43 -35.22
C GLN A 169 -6.27 3.43 -34.87
N VAL A 170 -5.79 4.51 -34.25
CA VAL A 170 -4.40 4.59 -33.76
C VAL A 170 -4.15 3.49 -32.72
N ALA A 171 -5.07 3.31 -31.78
CA ALA A 171 -4.96 2.28 -30.75
C ALA A 171 -4.91 0.86 -31.36
N ARG A 172 -5.74 0.56 -32.35
CA ARG A 172 -5.76 -0.73 -33.06
C ARG A 172 -4.42 -1.03 -33.75
N GLU A 173 -3.86 -0.04 -34.45
CA GLU A 173 -2.61 -0.23 -35.20
C GLU A 173 -1.41 -0.43 -34.26
N LEU A 174 -1.33 0.34 -33.17
CA LEU A 174 -0.21 0.28 -32.23
C LEU A 174 -0.26 -0.92 -31.26
N THR A 175 -1.39 -1.62 -31.18
CA THR A 175 -1.56 -2.79 -30.30
C THR A 175 -1.76 -4.10 -31.06
N ARG A 176 -1.51 -4.09 -32.38
CA ARG A 176 -1.66 -5.26 -33.25
C ARG A 176 -0.82 -6.43 -32.74
N GLY A 177 -1.44 -7.62 -32.68
CA GLY A 177 -0.80 -8.85 -32.20
C GLY A 177 -0.91 -9.05 -30.68
N SER A 178 -1.43 -8.08 -29.93
CA SER A 178 -1.71 -8.23 -28.50
C SER A 178 -3.07 -8.89 -28.29
N ALA A 179 -3.08 -10.12 -27.77
CA ALA A 179 -4.32 -10.86 -27.47
C ALA A 179 -5.29 -10.08 -26.56
N GLU A 180 -4.76 -9.35 -25.57
CA GLU A 180 -5.56 -8.50 -24.65
C GLU A 180 -6.36 -7.42 -25.38
N HIS A 181 -5.76 -6.78 -26.40
CA HIS A 181 -6.38 -5.70 -27.17
C HIS A 181 -7.28 -6.26 -28.29
N GLU A 182 -6.92 -7.38 -28.91
CA GLU A 182 -7.79 -8.09 -29.86
C GLU A 182 -9.10 -8.55 -29.22
N ARG A 183 -9.04 -8.95 -27.94
CA ARG A 183 -10.24 -9.23 -27.13
C ARG A 183 -11.11 -7.98 -26.98
N LEU A 184 -10.54 -6.81 -26.65
CA LEU A 184 -11.30 -5.56 -26.57
C LEU A 184 -11.98 -5.26 -27.91
N LEU A 185 -11.25 -5.31 -29.02
CA LEU A 185 -11.82 -5.05 -30.35
C LEU A 185 -13.00 -5.97 -30.67
N SER A 186 -12.93 -7.23 -30.23
CA SER A 186 -14.04 -8.19 -30.36
C SER A 186 -15.24 -7.85 -29.47
N LEU A 187 -15.00 -7.28 -28.29
CA LEU A 187 -16.05 -6.82 -27.37
C LEU A 187 -16.73 -5.54 -27.86
N LEU A 188 -16.01 -4.62 -28.51
CA LEU A 188 -16.60 -3.38 -29.06
C LEU A 188 -17.71 -3.63 -30.10
N ASN A 189 -17.71 -4.79 -30.75
CA ASN A 189 -18.78 -5.20 -31.66
C ASN A 189 -20.08 -5.62 -30.93
N GLN A 190 -20.02 -5.85 -29.61
CA GLN A 190 -21.18 -6.21 -28.78
C GLN A 190 -21.79 -4.96 -28.16
N SER A 191 -23.08 -5.03 -27.84
CA SER A 191 -23.77 -3.94 -27.14
C SER A 191 -23.20 -3.73 -25.74
N GLY A 192 -22.72 -2.52 -25.48
CA GLY A 192 -22.06 -2.16 -24.22
C GLY A 192 -21.66 -0.68 -24.18
N GLN A 193 -20.86 -0.31 -23.19
CA GLN A 193 -20.31 1.04 -23.04
C GLN A 193 -18.79 0.99 -22.89
N LEU A 194 -18.08 1.76 -23.72
CA LEU A 194 -16.64 2.01 -23.59
C LEU A 194 -16.43 3.33 -22.84
N ARG A 195 -15.72 3.30 -21.72
CA ARG A 195 -15.27 4.44 -20.94
C ARG A 195 -13.75 4.61 -21.10
N LEU A 196 -13.33 5.80 -21.51
CA LEU A 196 -11.93 6.18 -21.67
C LEU A 196 -11.60 7.33 -20.72
N ARG A 197 -10.47 7.24 -20.00
CA ARG A 197 -10.03 8.25 -19.03
C ARG A 197 -8.55 8.58 -19.21
N GLY A 198 -8.20 9.85 -19.10
CA GLY A 198 -6.80 10.28 -19.19
C GLY A 198 -6.61 11.75 -18.87
N GLN A 199 -5.47 12.26 -19.29
CA GLN A 199 -5.08 13.66 -19.23
C GLN A 199 -4.60 14.10 -20.61
N LEU A 200 -4.95 15.32 -21.01
CA LEU A 200 -4.67 15.88 -22.33
C LEU A 200 -3.85 17.17 -22.19
N ASP A 201 -2.69 17.22 -22.85
CA ASP A 201 -1.87 18.42 -22.95
C ASP A 201 -2.29 19.26 -24.16
N LEU A 202 -2.68 20.50 -23.90
CA LEU A 202 -3.12 21.48 -24.89
C LEU A 202 -2.21 22.72 -24.92
N TRP A 203 -1.04 22.65 -24.29
CA TRP A 203 -0.10 23.76 -24.23
C TRP A 203 0.79 23.82 -25.46
N GLN A 204 1.00 25.00 -26.05
CA GLN A 204 1.92 25.19 -27.19
C GLN A 204 1.68 24.15 -28.31
N MET A 205 0.48 24.18 -28.86
CA MET A 205 0.01 23.26 -29.89
C MET A 205 0.60 23.60 -31.27
N LEU A 206 0.62 24.89 -31.66
CA LEU A 206 1.32 25.35 -32.87
C LEU A 206 2.63 26.06 -32.54
N LEU A 207 2.72 26.65 -31.35
CA LEU A 207 3.92 27.36 -30.90
C LEU A 207 5.07 26.37 -30.58
N PRO A 208 6.27 26.55 -31.16
CA PRO A 208 7.43 25.77 -30.75
C PRO A 208 7.92 26.19 -29.35
N ALA A 209 8.52 25.25 -28.63
CA ALA A 209 9.20 25.56 -27.38
C ALA A 209 10.37 26.52 -27.64
N VAL A 210 10.54 27.49 -26.75
CA VAL A 210 11.63 28.48 -26.80
C VAL A 210 12.84 27.90 -26.10
N GLN A 211 14.03 28.06 -26.68
CA GLN A 211 15.26 27.62 -26.02
C GLN A 211 15.45 28.38 -24.69
N PRO A 212 15.78 27.68 -23.58
CA PRO A 212 16.08 28.33 -22.30
C PRO A 212 17.17 29.40 -22.45
N GLY A 213 16.92 30.59 -21.93
CA GLY A 213 17.85 31.74 -22.00
C GLY A 213 17.74 32.59 -23.27
N SER A 214 16.92 32.21 -24.25
CA SER A 214 16.61 33.07 -25.39
C SER A 214 15.59 34.15 -25.01
N MET A 215 15.84 35.39 -25.44
CA MET A 215 14.85 36.48 -25.36
C MET A 215 14.12 36.54 -26.69
N ILE A 216 12.80 36.34 -26.65
CA ILE A 216 11.94 36.63 -27.80
C ILE A 216 11.48 38.08 -27.66
N ASP A 217 11.73 38.87 -28.70
CA ASP A 217 11.34 40.27 -28.84
C ASP A 217 9.82 40.46 -29.02
N TRP A 218 9.09 39.39 -29.34
CA TRP A 218 7.63 39.34 -29.46
C TRP A 218 6.99 38.05 -28.93
N LEU A 219 6.19 38.14 -27.86
CA LEU A 219 5.45 37.00 -27.32
C LEU A 219 4.06 36.89 -27.98
N ARG A 220 3.79 35.78 -28.69
CA ARG A 220 2.45 35.51 -29.23
C ARG A 220 1.43 35.36 -28.08
N PRO A 221 0.18 35.84 -28.22
CA PRO A 221 -0.85 35.56 -27.23
C PRO A 221 -1.03 34.05 -27.02
N PRO A 222 -1.49 33.63 -25.82
CA PRO A 222 -1.83 32.23 -25.55
C PRO A 222 -2.81 31.66 -26.58
N GLU A 223 -2.61 30.39 -26.95
CA GLU A 223 -3.44 29.72 -27.96
C GLU A 223 -4.79 29.30 -27.38
N ASP A 224 -5.86 29.62 -28.10
CA ASP A 224 -7.17 29.02 -27.88
C ASP A 224 -7.30 27.75 -28.72
N VAL A 225 -7.46 26.61 -28.06
CA VAL A 225 -7.44 25.29 -28.70
C VAL A 225 -8.85 24.72 -28.74
N THR A 226 -9.30 24.32 -29.93
CA THR A 226 -10.55 23.59 -30.10
C THR A 226 -10.26 22.11 -30.23
N VAL A 227 -10.89 21.31 -29.37
CA VAL A 227 -10.84 19.84 -29.41
C VAL A 227 -12.12 19.34 -30.06
N VAL A 228 -11.99 18.47 -31.05
CA VAL A 228 -13.10 17.86 -31.78
C VAL A 228 -13.00 16.34 -31.64
N ILE A 229 -14.09 15.74 -31.16
CA ILE A 229 -14.26 14.29 -31.10
C ILE A 229 -15.37 13.90 -32.06
N GLU A 230 -15.09 12.90 -32.91
CA GLU A 230 -16.08 12.29 -33.79
C GLU A 230 -16.13 10.77 -33.55
N ALA A 231 -17.34 10.20 -33.56
CA ALA A 231 -17.54 8.78 -33.32
C ALA A 231 -18.69 8.20 -34.16
N SER A 232 -18.71 6.87 -34.34
CA SER A 232 -19.81 6.19 -35.04
C SER A 232 -21.08 6.02 -34.18
N ALA A 233 -21.00 6.25 -32.87
CA ALA A 233 -22.11 6.09 -31.93
C ALA A 233 -22.18 7.24 -30.89
N PRO A 234 -23.33 7.45 -30.22
CA PRO A 234 -23.49 8.53 -29.26
C PRO A 234 -22.52 8.43 -28.08
N PHE A 235 -22.01 9.58 -27.63
CA PHE A 235 -21.07 9.65 -26.52
C PHE A 235 -21.28 10.88 -25.64
N SER A 236 -20.81 10.78 -24.40
CA SER A 236 -20.63 11.92 -23.49
C SER A 236 -19.15 12.20 -23.27
N LEU A 237 -18.77 13.47 -23.24
CA LEU A 237 -17.39 13.92 -23.04
C LEU A 237 -17.34 14.88 -21.84
N LYS A 238 -16.45 14.60 -20.90
CA LYS A 238 -15.99 15.55 -19.89
C LYS A 238 -14.55 15.93 -20.20
N LEU A 239 -14.29 17.22 -20.39
CA LEU A 239 -12.94 17.74 -20.64
C LEU A 239 -12.75 18.99 -19.79
N ALA A 240 -11.77 18.95 -18.90
CA ALA A 240 -11.58 19.94 -17.85
C ALA A 240 -12.88 20.12 -17.02
N ASP A 241 -13.44 21.33 -16.99
CA ASP A 241 -14.69 21.68 -16.31
C ASP A 241 -15.93 21.55 -17.21
N LYS A 242 -15.76 21.18 -18.48
CA LYS A 242 -16.84 21.13 -19.47
C LYS A 242 -17.42 19.74 -19.61
N SER A 243 -18.75 19.64 -19.65
CA SER A 243 -19.49 18.41 -19.93
C SER A 243 -20.34 18.57 -21.19
N LEU A 244 -20.19 17.65 -22.14
CA LEU A 244 -20.77 17.71 -23.48
C LEU A 244 -21.42 16.36 -23.82
N THR A 245 -22.47 16.40 -24.64
CA THR A 245 -23.05 15.22 -25.28
C THR A 245 -22.91 15.37 -26.79
N SER A 246 -22.65 14.28 -27.48
CA SER A 246 -22.49 14.31 -28.93
C SER A 246 -23.78 14.69 -29.66
N ALA A 247 -23.64 15.41 -30.78
CA ALA A 247 -24.72 15.71 -31.71
C ALA A 247 -24.50 14.97 -33.03
N LYS A 248 -25.60 14.58 -33.69
CA LYS A 248 -25.56 13.93 -35.00
C LYS A 248 -25.21 14.96 -36.07
N THR A 249 -24.23 14.63 -36.90
CA THR A 249 -23.83 15.41 -38.09
C THR A 249 -24.65 15.04 -39.32
N ASP A 250 -24.61 15.86 -40.37
CA ASP A 250 -25.29 15.61 -41.65
C ASP A 250 -24.86 14.30 -42.32
N ARG A 251 -23.65 13.82 -42.01
CA ARG A 251 -23.09 12.55 -42.51
C ARG A 251 -23.41 11.36 -41.60
N GLY A 252 -24.24 11.55 -40.57
CA GLY A 252 -24.69 10.51 -39.64
C GLY A 252 -23.73 10.19 -38.49
N ALA A 253 -22.48 10.69 -38.52
CA ALA A 253 -21.53 10.55 -37.42
C ALA A 253 -21.94 11.41 -36.20
N GLN A 254 -21.49 11.02 -35.02
CA GLN A 254 -21.70 11.75 -33.77
C GLN A 254 -20.48 12.64 -33.51
N ARG A 255 -20.69 13.91 -33.18
CA ARG A 255 -19.63 14.91 -33.01
C ARG A 255 -19.86 15.75 -31.75
N ALA A 256 -18.77 16.05 -31.04
CA ALA A 256 -18.75 17.07 -30.00
C ALA A 256 -17.47 17.89 -30.16
N GLU A 257 -17.57 19.20 -29.97
CA GLU A 257 -16.42 20.08 -30.00
C GLU A 257 -16.46 21.09 -28.86
N THR A 258 -15.29 21.48 -28.39
CA THR A 258 -15.17 22.49 -27.34
C THR A 258 -13.87 23.24 -27.43
N GLN A 259 -13.92 24.55 -27.21
CA GLN A 259 -12.76 25.42 -27.18
C GLN A 259 -12.28 25.61 -25.74
N LEU A 260 -11.00 25.41 -25.48
CA LEU A 260 -10.34 25.79 -24.24
C LEU A 260 -9.50 27.03 -24.51
N ARG A 261 -9.78 28.09 -23.76
CA ARG A 261 -9.06 29.35 -23.89
C ARG A 261 -7.79 29.31 -23.07
N ALA A 262 -6.66 29.63 -23.70
CA ALA A 262 -5.35 29.74 -23.05
C ALA A 262 -5.09 28.64 -21.98
N PRO A 263 -5.09 27.35 -22.34
CA PRO A 263 -5.05 26.25 -21.37
C PRO A 263 -3.79 26.24 -20.48
N GLY A 264 -2.74 26.97 -20.89
CA GLY A 264 -1.49 27.09 -20.16
C GLY A 264 -0.76 25.75 -20.08
N GLN A 265 0.34 25.70 -19.31
CA GLN A 265 1.12 24.49 -19.07
C GLN A 265 0.40 23.59 -18.04
N ARG A 266 -0.84 23.20 -18.34
CA ARG A 266 -1.69 22.37 -17.46
C ARG A 266 -2.30 21.23 -18.26
N TRP A 267 -2.11 20.02 -17.74
CA TRP A 267 -2.75 18.82 -18.23
C TRP A 267 -4.23 18.82 -17.86
N GLN A 268 -5.09 18.62 -18.85
CA GLN A 268 -6.55 18.69 -18.68
C GLN A 268 -7.13 17.29 -18.49
N PRO A 269 -7.87 17.00 -17.41
CA PRO A 269 -8.51 15.70 -17.25
C PRO A 269 -9.57 15.50 -18.34
N ILE A 270 -9.64 14.29 -18.88
CA ILE A 270 -10.62 13.90 -19.90
C ILE A 270 -11.26 12.56 -19.55
N GLU A 271 -12.59 12.50 -19.69
CA GLU A 271 -13.37 11.27 -19.60
C GLU A 271 -14.39 11.21 -20.74
N LEU A 272 -14.38 10.12 -21.50
CA LEU A 272 -15.31 9.88 -22.61
C LEU A 272 -16.07 8.57 -22.36
N LYS A 273 -17.38 8.58 -22.56
CA LYS A 273 -18.23 7.37 -22.52
C LYS A 273 -18.95 7.23 -23.85
N LEU A 274 -18.69 6.12 -24.55
CA LEU A 274 -19.17 5.82 -25.90
C LEU A 274 -20.03 4.56 -25.87
N ALA A 275 -21.20 4.62 -26.51
CA ALA A 275 -22.02 3.43 -26.74
C ALA A 275 -21.36 2.51 -27.80
N THR A 276 -21.46 1.20 -27.60
CA THR A 276 -20.88 0.16 -28.48
C THR A 276 -21.97 -0.82 -28.93
N GLY A 277 -21.72 -1.61 -29.98
CA GLY A 277 -22.75 -2.48 -30.59
C GLY A 277 -22.61 -2.71 -32.09
N GLY A 278 -21.40 -2.54 -32.64
CA GLY A 278 -21.12 -2.65 -34.07
C GLY A 278 -19.69 -2.18 -34.36
N GLU A 279 -19.38 -1.83 -35.61
CA GLU A 279 -18.07 -1.26 -35.93
C GLU A 279 -17.91 0.13 -35.29
N VAL A 280 -17.10 0.20 -34.24
CA VAL A 280 -16.87 1.43 -33.47
C VAL A 280 -15.70 2.20 -34.07
N ALA A 281 -15.98 3.42 -34.53
CA ALA A 281 -14.97 4.41 -34.88
C ALA A 281 -15.00 5.54 -33.86
N LEU A 282 -13.83 6.02 -33.46
CA LEU A 282 -13.64 7.16 -32.57
C LEU A 282 -12.37 7.88 -32.98
N THR A 283 -12.47 9.17 -33.30
CA THR A 283 -11.35 10.01 -33.70
C THR A 283 -11.28 11.26 -32.82
N ALA A 284 -10.06 11.76 -32.64
CA ALA A 284 -9.79 12.97 -31.87
C ALA A 284 -8.87 13.90 -32.65
N THR A 285 -9.32 15.11 -32.88
CA THR A 285 -8.56 16.13 -33.59
C THR A 285 -8.59 17.46 -32.85
N TRP A 286 -7.68 18.35 -33.23
CA TRP A 286 -7.60 19.70 -32.69
C TRP A 286 -7.26 20.70 -33.77
N PHE A 287 -7.57 21.95 -33.49
CA PHE A 287 -7.10 23.13 -34.23
C PHE A 287 -7.07 24.31 -33.27
N THR A 288 -6.51 25.45 -33.69
CA THR A 288 -6.50 26.66 -32.85
C THR A 288 -7.26 27.79 -33.52
N ALA A 289 -7.55 28.85 -32.76
CA ALA A 289 -8.12 30.08 -33.33
C ALA A 289 -7.24 30.70 -34.44
N ASP A 290 -5.91 30.49 -34.37
CA ASP A 290 -4.94 30.98 -35.36
C ASP A 290 -4.89 30.14 -36.64
N ASP A 291 -5.24 28.86 -36.56
CA ASP A 291 -5.21 27.95 -37.71
C ASP A 291 -6.34 26.90 -37.57
N PRO A 292 -7.42 27.04 -38.36
CA PRO A 292 -8.62 26.22 -38.21
C PRO A 292 -8.48 24.81 -38.84
N ARG A 293 -7.31 24.44 -39.38
CA ARG A 293 -7.12 23.12 -40.01
C ARG A 293 -7.08 22.03 -38.93
N PRO A 294 -7.97 21.01 -38.97
CA PRO A 294 -7.95 19.90 -38.03
C PRO A 294 -6.67 19.08 -38.13
N ARG A 295 -6.12 18.69 -36.98
CA ARG A 295 -4.90 17.87 -36.86
C ARG A 295 -5.13 16.72 -35.88
N PRO A 296 -4.55 15.54 -36.12
CA PRO A 296 -4.54 14.47 -35.13
C PRO A 296 -3.68 14.84 -33.92
N PHE A 297 -4.00 14.28 -32.76
CA PHE A 297 -3.15 14.42 -31.58
C PHE A 297 -1.90 13.51 -31.67
N PRO A 298 -0.70 14.03 -31.35
CA PRO A 298 0.47 13.19 -31.11
C PRO A 298 0.28 12.32 -29.86
N LEU A 299 0.87 11.12 -29.83
CA LEU A 299 0.79 10.20 -28.68
C LEU A 299 1.14 10.89 -27.35
N ARG A 300 2.27 11.59 -27.30
CA ARG A 300 2.77 12.29 -26.10
C ARG A 300 1.84 13.35 -25.50
N ARG A 301 0.74 13.73 -26.18
CA ARG A 301 -0.25 14.67 -25.63
C ARG A 301 -1.24 13.98 -24.71
N TRP A 302 -1.22 12.65 -24.65
CA TRP A 302 -2.07 11.84 -23.78
C TRP A 302 -1.24 11.25 -22.65
N LEU A 303 -1.73 11.37 -21.43
CA LEU A 303 -1.19 10.70 -20.26
C LEU A 303 -2.29 9.94 -19.53
N LEU A 304 -1.89 8.86 -18.86
CA LEU A 304 -2.77 8.08 -17.99
C LEU A 304 -3.32 8.94 -16.84
N PRO A 305 -4.51 8.63 -16.30
CA PRO A 305 -5.15 9.44 -15.25
C PRO A 305 -4.32 9.63 -13.99
N TRP A 306 -3.44 8.67 -13.69
CA TRP A 306 -2.60 8.64 -12.50
C TRP A 306 -1.17 9.12 -12.76
N ALA A 307 -0.82 9.44 -14.00
CA ALA A 307 0.47 10.00 -14.34
C ALA A 307 0.62 11.40 -13.73
N GLN A 308 1.80 11.69 -13.21
CA GLN A 308 2.21 12.99 -12.72
C GLN A 308 3.14 13.62 -13.75
N PRO A 309 2.66 14.62 -14.50
CA PRO A 309 3.51 15.43 -15.35
C PRO A 309 4.50 16.19 -14.46
N SER A 310 5.80 15.98 -14.63
CA SER A 310 6.83 16.61 -13.81
C SER A 310 8.08 16.93 -14.61
N ASP A 311 8.67 18.10 -14.35
CA ASP A 311 10.06 18.45 -14.68
C ASP A 311 11.03 18.14 -13.50
N ALA A 312 10.52 17.66 -12.37
CA ALA A 312 11.26 17.38 -11.14
C ALA A 312 11.31 15.88 -10.80
N ALA A 313 12.37 15.48 -10.11
CA ALA A 313 12.57 14.15 -9.52
C ALA A 313 11.36 13.71 -8.68
N PRO A 314 11.06 12.40 -8.61
CA PRO A 314 9.94 11.89 -7.83
C PRO A 314 9.99 12.39 -6.39
N ALA A 315 8.90 13.01 -5.95
CA ALA A 315 8.69 13.35 -4.55
C ALA A 315 8.64 12.08 -3.68
N ALA A 316 8.97 12.22 -2.40
CA ALA A 316 8.82 11.15 -1.42
C ALA A 316 7.42 10.51 -1.50
N PRO A 317 7.29 9.18 -1.29
CA PRO A 317 6.02 8.49 -1.42
C PRO A 317 4.97 9.11 -0.49
N MET A 318 3.96 9.72 -1.09
CA MET A 318 2.80 10.26 -0.37
C MET A 318 1.90 9.11 0.09
N GLU A 319 1.34 9.20 1.29
CA GLU A 319 0.39 8.21 1.82
C GLU A 319 -0.78 8.04 0.85
N ARG A 320 -1.00 6.79 0.43
CA ARG A 320 -1.91 6.49 -0.67
C ARG A 320 -3.36 6.48 -0.20
N GLN A 321 -4.17 7.40 -0.70
CA GLN A 321 -5.62 7.34 -0.52
C GLN A 321 -6.25 6.34 -1.49
N ILE A 322 -7.04 5.40 -0.96
CA ILE A 322 -7.73 4.36 -1.74
C ILE A 322 -9.24 4.49 -1.47
N PRO A 323 -10.02 5.13 -2.36
CA PRO A 323 -11.46 5.34 -2.13
C PRO A 323 -12.24 4.04 -1.90
N GLY A 324 -11.84 2.93 -2.52
CA GLY A 324 -12.51 1.63 -2.42
C GLY A 324 -12.46 0.96 -1.05
N ILE A 325 -11.62 1.43 -0.14
CA ILE A 325 -11.51 0.92 1.25
C ILE A 325 -11.91 1.95 2.29
N ALA A 326 -12.44 3.11 1.87
CA ALA A 326 -12.85 4.16 2.80
C ALA A 326 -13.90 3.63 3.79
N GLY A 327 -13.61 3.73 5.09
CA GLY A 327 -14.45 3.20 6.16
C GLY A 327 -14.38 1.68 6.34
N GLY A 328 -13.42 0.98 5.73
CA GLY A 328 -13.20 -0.45 5.97
C GLY A 328 -12.33 -0.68 7.20
N HIS A 329 -12.57 -1.77 7.91
CA HIS A 329 -11.92 -2.12 9.17
C HIS A 329 -10.86 -3.20 9.00
N TRP A 330 -9.67 -2.96 9.55
CA TRP A 330 -8.51 -3.82 9.35
C TRP A 330 -8.62 -5.17 10.09
N LEU A 331 -9.06 -5.20 11.36
CA LEU A 331 -9.20 -6.44 12.14
C LEU A 331 -10.28 -7.38 11.59
N PRO A 332 -11.50 -6.92 11.24
CA PRO A 332 -12.47 -7.73 10.50
C PRO A 332 -11.89 -8.30 9.20
N GLY A 333 -11.15 -7.49 8.43
CA GLY A 333 -10.45 -7.94 7.23
C GLY A 333 -9.44 -9.06 7.49
N LYS A 334 -8.63 -8.93 8.56
CA LYS A 334 -7.73 -10.00 9.02
C LYS A 334 -8.51 -11.27 9.32
N ARG A 335 -9.59 -11.18 10.11
CA ARG A 335 -10.42 -12.35 10.48
C ARG A 335 -11.00 -13.05 9.25
N LEU A 336 -11.45 -12.29 8.24
CA LEU A 336 -11.94 -12.85 6.97
C LEU A 336 -10.84 -13.61 6.23
N PHE A 337 -9.63 -13.04 6.12
CA PHE A 337 -8.48 -13.67 5.46
C PHE A 337 -8.10 -15.03 6.07
N PHE A 338 -8.11 -15.12 7.41
CA PHE A 338 -7.79 -16.35 8.15
C PHE A 338 -9.00 -17.27 8.38
N SER A 339 -10.18 -16.92 7.86
CA SER A 339 -11.37 -17.76 8.00
C SER A 339 -11.32 -18.99 7.11
N ASP A 340 -11.88 -20.11 7.57
CA ASP A 340 -12.07 -21.30 6.74
C ASP A 340 -12.98 -21.07 5.53
N ARG A 341 -13.89 -20.08 5.64
CA ARG A 341 -14.86 -19.72 4.60
C ARG A 341 -14.19 -19.15 3.35
N LEU A 342 -13.24 -18.23 3.52
CA LEU A 342 -12.48 -17.67 2.39
C LEU A 342 -11.22 -18.49 2.10
N GLY A 343 -10.62 -19.10 3.13
CA GLY A 343 -9.49 -20.01 2.97
C GLY A 343 -8.20 -19.37 2.44
N CYS A 344 -8.09 -18.02 2.39
CA CYS A 344 -6.94 -17.33 1.82
C CYS A 344 -5.62 -17.77 2.49
N ALA A 345 -5.64 -17.91 3.82
CA ALA A 345 -4.48 -18.34 4.61
C ALA A 345 -4.05 -19.82 4.38
N LYS A 346 -4.90 -20.66 3.75
CA LYS A 346 -4.54 -22.05 3.38
C LYS A 346 -3.54 -22.10 2.22
N CYS A 347 -3.50 -21.04 1.42
CA CYS A 347 -2.59 -20.94 0.29
C CYS A 347 -1.58 -19.80 0.43
N HIS A 348 -1.93 -18.69 1.08
CA HIS A 348 -1.10 -17.50 1.10
C HIS A 348 -0.48 -17.23 2.47
N VAL A 349 0.78 -16.81 2.45
CA VAL A 349 1.41 -16.13 3.59
C VAL A 349 1.10 -14.64 3.50
N ILE A 350 0.85 -14.01 4.64
CA ILE A 350 0.85 -12.55 4.79
C ILE A 350 1.48 -12.20 6.13
N ARG A 351 2.48 -11.31 6.11
CA ARG A 351 3.20 -10.83 7.30
C ARG A 351 3.72 -11.96 8.20
N GLY A 352 4.12 -13.07 7.57
CA GLY A 352 4.68 -14.26 8.22
C GLY A 352 3.65 -15.25 8.78
N GLU A 353 2.35 -15.05 8.56
CA GLU A 353 1.28 -15.97 8.95
C GLU A 353 0.63 -16.61 7.70
N GLY A 354 0.25 -17.90 7.77
CA GLY A 354 -0.38 -18.64 6.67
C GLY A 354 0.50 -19.76 6.06
N GLN A 355 0.15 -20.22 4.86
CA GLN A 355 0.85 -21.31 4.15
C GLN A 355 1.53 -20.82 2.87
N ARG A 356 2.62 -21.46 2.45
CA ARG A 356 3.40 -21.09 1.24
C ARG A 356 3.04 -21.96 0.03
N VAL A 357 1.77 -21.92 -0.40
CA VAL A 357 1.35 -22.56 -1.67
C VAL A 357 1.28 -21.52 -2.79
N GLY A 358 0.53 -20.46 -2.56
CA GLY A 358 0.50 -19.25 -3.38
C GLY A 358 1.54 -18.21 -2.97
N PRO A 359 1.57 -17.06 -3.66
CA PRO A 359 2.50 -15.97 -3.39
C PRO A 359 2.34 -15.38 -1.99
N ASP A 360 3.45 -14.87 -1.45
CA ASP A 360 3.44 -14.05 -0.23
C ASP A 360 2.78 -12.70 -0.51
N LEU A 361 1.70 -12.42 0.23
CA LEU A 361 0.85 -11.25 0.05
C LEU A 361 1.28 -10.07 0.94
N SER A 362 2.40 -10.17 1.66
CA SER A 362 2.91 -9.09 2.52
C SER A 362 3.14 -7.78 1.74
N ASN A 363 3.45 -7.88 0.46
CA ASN A 363 3.71 -6.73 -0.42
C ASN A 363 2.44 -6.11 -1.04
N LEU A 364 1.25 -6.64 -0.76
CA LEU A 364 0.00 -6.10 -1.33
C LEU A 364 -0.30 -4.66 -0.89
N VAL A 365 0.28 -4.20 0.22
CA VAL A 365 0.20 -2.80 0.67
C VAL A 365 0.70 -1.79 -0.38
N HIS A 366 1.52 -2.25 -1.31
CA HIS A 366 2.02 -1.43 -2.42
C HIS A 366 1.20 -1.59 -3.71
N ARG A 367 0.32 -2.59 -3.82
CA ARG A 367 -0.44 -2.89 -5.03
C ARG A 367 -1.74 -2.11 -5.12
N ASP A 368 -2.25 -1.91 -6.33
CA ASP A 368 -3.49 -1.16 -6.52
C ASP A 368 -4.77 -1.94 -6.25
N TYR A 369 -5.79 -1.21 -5.77
CA TYR A 369 -7.08 -1.79 -5.39
C TYR A 369 -7.72 -2.56 -6.54
N ALA A 370 -7.69 -2.02 -7.75
CA ALA A 370 -8.32 -2.65 -8.90
C ALA A 370 -7.59 -3.94 -9.30
N SER A 371 -6.26 -3.94 -9.24
CA SER A 371 -5.43 -5.11 -9.54
C SER A 371 -5.61 -6.21 -8.50
N VAL A 372 -5.57 -5.89 -7.19
CA VAL A 372 -5.83 -6.89 -6.14
C VAL A 372 -7.26 -7.41 -6.19
N ARG A 373 -8.25 -6.55 -6.43
CA ARG A 373 -9.63 -6.97 -6.67
C ARG A 373 -9.72 -7.93 -7.86
N LYS A 374 -9.06 -7.59 -8.97
CA LYS A 374 -9.06 -8.42 -10.18
C LYS A 374 -8.48 -9.80 -9.92
N ASP A 375 -7.39 -9.88 -9.17
CA ASP A 375 -6.76 -11.16 -8.81
C ASP A 375 -7.71 -12.02 -7.96
N ILE A 376 -8.51 -11.41 -7.09
CA ILE A 376 -9.51 -12.11 -6.26
C ILE A 376 -10.77 -12.50 -7.07
N GLU A 377 -11.25 -11.59 -7.93
CA GLU A 377 -12.49 -11.77 -8.70
C GLU A 377 -12.29 -12.70 -9.90
N PHE A 378 -11.08 -12.69 -10.47
CA PHE A 378 -10.71 -13.45 -11.67
C PHE A 378 -9.33 -14.11 -11.47
N PRO A 379 -9.21 -15.13 -10.60
CA PRO A 379 -7.93 -15.78 -10.29
C PRO A 379 -7.26 -16.43 -11.52
N ASN A 380 -8.03 -16.70 -12.57
CA ASN A 380 -7.56 -17.21 -13.85
C ASN A 380 -7.17 -16.12 -14.84
N ALA A 381 -7.16 -14.83 -14.47
CA ALA A 381 -6.82 -13.75 -15.40
C ALA A 381 -5.30 -13.54 -15.60
N ALA A 382 -4.49 -13.91 -14.60
CA ALA A 382 -3.03 -13.89 -14.65
C ALA A 382 -2.48 -14.96 -13.71
N LEU A 383 -1.55 -15.78 -14.21
CA LEU A 383 -0.94 -16.88 -13.46
C LEU A 383 0.51 -16.51 -13.16
N ASN A 384 0.91 -16.55 -11.89
CA ASN A 384 2.30 -16.33 -11.51
C ASN A 384 3.16 -17.57 -11.89
N PRO A 385 4.20 -17.45 -12.74
CA PRO A 385 5.08 -18.55 -13.12
C PRO A 385 5.65 -19.35 -11.95
N ASP A 386 5.99 -18.69 -10.85
CA ASP A 386 6.58 -19.32 -9.66
C ASP A 386 5.53 -20.12 -8.85
N HIS A 387 4.24 -19.89 -9.12
CA HIS A 387 3.10 -20.56 -8.47
C HIS A 387 2.16 -21.25 -9.46
N LEU A 388 2.64 -21.54 -10.69
CA LEU A 388 1.84 -22.18 -11.71
C LEU A 388 1.62 -23.66 -11.34
N ALA A 389 0.36 -24.02 -11.12
CA ALA A 389 -0.01 -25.39 -10.82
C ALA A 389 0.28 -26.32 -12.00
N SER A 390 0.52 -27.59 -11.69
CA SER A 390 0.68 -28.64 -12.69
C SER A 390 -0.38 -29.72 -12.49
N VAL A 391 -0.86 -30.26 -13.60
CA VAL A 391 -1.62 -31.51 -13.65
C VAL A 391 -0.61 -32.64 -13.77
N ILE A 392 -0.60 -33.50 -12.75
CA ILE A 392 0.31 -34.63 -12.62
C ILE A 392 -0.51 -35.89 -12.85
N GLU A 393 -0.27 -36.55 -13.99
CA GLU A 393 -0.85 -37.87 -14.26
C GLU A 393 0.03 -38.94 -13.61
N LEU A 394 -0.57 -39.79 -12.80
CA LEU A 394 0.07 -40.94 -12.17
C LEU A 394 -0.05 -42.19 -13.05
N SER A 395 0.82 -43.17 -12.78
CA SER A 395 0.95 -44.39 -13.57
C SER A 395 -0.20 -45.37 -13.34
N ASP A 396 -0.92 -45.23 -12.23
CA ASP A 396 -2.17 -45.93 -11.92
C ASP A 396 -3.40 -45.30 -12.60
N GLY A 397 -3.23 -44.17 -13.29
CA GLY A 397 -4.28 -43.44 -13.99
C GLY A 397 -4.95 -42.35 -13.16
N GLU A 398 -4.57 -42.15 -11.89
CA GLU A 398 -5.04 -40.99 -11.11
C GLU A 398 -4.40 -39.68 -11.60
N SER A 399 -5.10 -38.57 -11.42
CA SER A 399 -4.59 -37.23 -11.74
C SER A 399 -4.62 -36.33 -10.51
N LEU A 400 -3.50 -35.73 -10.17
CA LEU A 400 -3.38 -34.75 -9.09
C LEU A 400 -3.10 -33.36 -9.68
N THR A 401 -3.80 -32.34 -9.17
CA THR A 401 -3.51 -30.93 -9.49
C THR A 401 -2.88 -30.26 -8.29
N GLY A 402 -1.68 -29.68 -8.47
CA GLY A 402 -0.98 -28.98 -7.40
C GLY A 402 0.28 -28.26 -7.88
N LEU A 403 0.86 -27.44 -7.01
CA LEU A 403 2.12 -26.76 -7.28
C LEU A 403 3.29 -27.71 -6.97
N VAL A 404 4.13 -27.99 -7.97
CA VAL A 404 5.36 -28.75 -7.78
C VAL A 404 6.41 -27.85 -7.16
N GLN A 405 6.63 -27.97 -5.85
CA GLN A 405 7.56 -27.14 -5.09
C GLN A 405 9.02 -27.59 -5.27
N ARG A 406 9.23 -28.91 -5.40
CA ARG A 406 10.56 -29.51 -5.51
C ARG A 406 10.48 -30.85 -6.26
N GLU A 407 11.45 -31.10 -7.12
CA GLU A 407 11.78 -32.42 -7.66
C GLU A 407 13.22 -32.73 -7.22
N ALA A 408 13.38 -33.65 -6.27
CA ALA A 408 14.69 -34.07 -5.77
C ALA A 408 14.60 -35.49 -5.20
N ASP A 409 15.73 -36.20 -5.17
CA ASP A 409 15.85 -37.50 -4.51
C ASP A 409 14.84 -38.56 -5.01
N GLY A 410 14.45 -38.47 -6.29
CA GLY A 410 13.49 -39.39 -6.90
C GLY A 410 12.02 -39.16 -6.50
N ALA A 411 11.67 -38.01 -5.91
CA ALA A 411 10.30 -37.67 -5.57
C ALA A 411 9.93 -36.22 -5.93
N PHE A 412 8.64 -36.02 -6.24
CA PHE A 412 8.00 -34.72 -6.34
C PHE A 412 7.37 -34.33 -5.00
N GLN A 413 7.61 -33.11 -4.55
CA GLN A 413 6.82 -32.47 -3.49
C GLN A 413 5.77 -31.58 -4.14
N VAL A 414 4.50 -31.92 -3.92
CA VAL A 414 3.36 -31.28 -4.57
C VAL A 414 2.47 -30.66 -3.51
N ALA A 415 2.34 -29.33 -3.53
CA ALA A 415 1.41 -28.61 -2.68
C ALA A 415 0.04 -28.52 -3.34
N THR A 416 -0.99 -29.01 -2.65
CA THR A 416 -2.38 -29.03 -3.13
C THR A 416 -3.13 -27.77 -2.70
N ALA A 417 -4.30 -27.50 -3.31
CA ALA A 417 -5.17 -26.36 -2.96
C ALA A 417 -5.63 -26.35 -1.49
N ASN A 418 -5.57 -27.50 -0.80
CA ASN A 418 -5.93 -27.60 0.62
C ASN A 418 -4.78 -27.22 1.58
N GLY A 419 -3.63 -26.79 1.06
CA GLY A 419 -2.44 -26.49 1.87
C GLY A 419 -1.64 -27.73 2.27
N VAL A 420 -2.00 -28.92 1.77
CA VAL A 420 -1.30 -30.18 2.06
C VAL A 420 -0.19 -30.40 1.05
N VAL A 421 1.03 -30.59 1.54
CA VAL A 421 2.19 -31.00 0.74
C VAL A 421 2.25 -32.54 0.70
N GLN A 422 2.14 -33.12 -0.49
CA GLN A 422 2.25 -34.54 -0.72
C GLN A 422 3.59 -34.88 -1.36
N GLN A 423 4.16 -36.03 -0.99
CA GLN A 423 5.37 -36.56 -1.60
C GLN A 423 5.01 -37.72 -2.54
N ILE A 424 5.39 -37.61 -3.81
CA ILE A 424 5.04 -38.57 -4.86
C ILE A 424 6.33 -39.09 -5.50
N GLY A 425 6.54 -40.40 -5.47
CA GLY A 425 7.69 -41.01 -6.14
C GLY A 425 7.69 -40.76 -7.65
N ARG A 426 8.86 -40.46 -8.22
CA ARG A 426 9.06 -40.17 -9.65
C ARG A 426 8.60 -41.32 -10.55
N GLU A 427 8.72 -42.54 -10.05
CA GLU A 427 8.27 -43.79 -10.69
C GLU A 427 6.75 -43.88 -10.84
N LYS A 428 6.01 -43.18 -9.97
CA LYS A 428 4.55 -43.11 -10.06
C LYS A 428 4.09 -42.05 -11.04
N VAL A 429 4.94 -41.10 -11.43
CA VAL A 429 4.54 -39.98 -12.31
C VAL A 429 4.71 -40.32 -13.79
N LYS A 430 3.58 -40.33 -14.51
CA LYS A 430 3.51 -40.56 -15.95
C LYS A 430 3.78 -39.27 -16.74
N SER A 431 3.14 -38.16 -16.37
CA SER A 431 3.39 -36.86 -16.99
C SER A 431 3.09 -35.70 -16.05
N VAL A 432 3.75 -34.56 -16.28
CA VAL A 432 3.51 -33.30 -15.57
C VAL A 432 3.27 -32.24 -16.64
N LYS A 433 2.12 -31.56 -16.58
CA LYS A 433 1.78 -30.48 -17.52
C LYS A 433 1.35 -29.23 -16.75
N PRO A 434 1.81 -28.04 -17.13
CA PRO A 434 1.30 -26.80 -16.55
C PRO A 434 -0.22 -26.70 -16.71
N SER A 435 -0.90 -26.29 -15.65
CA SER A 435 -2.34 -26.05 -15.64
C SER A 435 -2.66 -24.68 -16.23
N ALA A 436 -3.69 -24.60 -17.07
CA ALA A 436 -4.24 -23.32 -17.54
C ALA A 436 -5.17 -22.65 -16.50
N VAL A 437 -5.40 -23.33 -15.36
CA VAL A 437 -6.31 -22.90 -14.29
C VAL A 437 -5.52 -22.76 -12.98
N SER A 438 -5.77 -21.66 -12.27
CA SER A 438 -5.23 -21.34 -10.95
C SER A 438 -5.72 -22.31 -9.88
N LEU A 439 -4.92 -22.52 -8.82
CA LEU A 439 -5.38 -23.23 -7.61
C LEU A 439 -6.30 -22.36 -6.76
N MET A 440 -6.32 -21.04 -6.97
CA MET A 440 -7.20 -20.13 -6.25
C MET A 440 -8.66 -20.31 -6.73
N PRO A 441 -9.63 -20.54 -5.81
CA PRO A 441 -11.03 -20.74 -6.18
C PRO A 441 -11.67 -19.53 -6.85
N GLU A 442 -12.51 -19.75 -7.85
CA GLU A 442 -13.39 -18.72 -8.42
C GLU A 442 -14.57 -18.41 -7.49
N GLY A 443 -15.22 -17.26 -7.66
CA GLY A 443 -16.44 -16.90 -6.93
C GLY A 443 -16.23 -16.30 -5.52
N LEU A 444 -14.98 -16.21 -5.06
CA LEU A 444 -14.65 -15.65 -3.73
C LEU A 444 -15.16 -14.22 -3.56
N TRP A 445 -15.03 -13.39 -4.60
CA TRP A 445 -15.48 -12.00 -4.56
C TRP A 445 -17.01 -11.89 -4.40
N GLN A 446 -17.75 -12.66 -5.21
CA GLN A 446 -19.21 -12.66 -5.22
C GLN A 446 -19.79 -13.23 -3.91
N GLY A 447 -19.08 -14.17 -3.27
CA GLY A 447 -19.46 -14.76 -1.98
C GLY A 447 -19.25 -13.86 -0.75
N MET A 448 -18.74 -12.64 -0.92
CA MET A 448 -18.59 -11.65 0.16
C MET A 448 -19.60 -10.51 0.06
N THR A 449 -20.01 -9.96 1.21
CA THR A 449 -20.80 -8.72 1.25
C THR A 449 -19.95 -7.50 0.88
N SER A 450 -20.59 -6.35 0.58
CA SER A 450 -19.87 -5.11 0.29
C SER A 450 -19.00 -4.62 1.46
N GLU A 451 -19.41 -4.91 2.70
CA GLU A 451 -18.64 -4.61 3.92
C GLU A 451 -17.43 -5.53 4.04
N GLU A 452 -17.64 -6.85 3.90
CA GLU A 452 -16.55 -7.84 3.94
C GLU A 452 -15.49 -7.60 2.87
N ARG A 453 -15.90 -7.23 1.65
CA ARG A 453 -14.97 -6.85 0.57
C ARG A 453 -14.14 -5.63 0.96
N ARG A 454 -14.76 -4.64 1.61
CA ARG A 454 -14.09 -3.42 2.04
C ARG A 454 -13.06 -3.72 3.12
N ASP A 455 -13.44 -4.48 4.13
CA ASP A 455 -12.59 -4.85 5.26
C ASP A 455 -11.42 -5.73 4.84
N LEU A 456 -11.67 -6.77 4.03
CA LEU A 456 -10.62 -7.60 3.47
C LEU A 456 -9.62 -6.76 2.66
N MET A 457 -10.12 -5.87 1.80
CA MET A 457 -9.26 -5.00 1.00
C MET A 457 -8.51 -3.98 1.87
N THR A 458 -9.09 -3.47 2.96
CA THR A 458 -8.36 -2.67 3.96
C THR A 458 -7.19 -3.48 4.52
N PHE A 459 -7.42 -4.71 4.97
CA PHE A 459 -6.37 -5.57 5.54
C PHE A 459 -5.22 -5.87 4.58
N LEU A 460 -5.54 -6.14 3.30
CA LEU A 460 -4.58 -6.49 2.26
C LEU A 460 -3.78 -5.28 1.76
N LEU A 461 -4.42 -4.12 1.65
CA LEU A 461 -3.84 -2.94 0.98
C LEU A 461 -3.26 -1.91 1.94
N THR A 462 -3.45 -2.05 3.25
CA THR A 462 -2.85 -1.14 4.23
C THR A 462 -2.02 -1.90 5.24
N SER A 463 -0.88 -1.32 5.61
CA SER A 463 -0.20 -1.64 6.86
C SER A 463 -0.76 -0.66 7.89
N PRO A 464 -1.45 -1.14 8.94
CA PRO A 464 -2.11 -0.22 9.87
C PRO A 464 -1.06 0.53 10.70
N LEU A 465 0.10 -0.10 10.94
CA LEU A 465 1.24 0.41 11.69
C LEU A 465 2.52 -0.32 11.25
N GLU A 466 3.56 0.42 10.86
CA GLU A 466 4.94 -0.09 10.79
C GLU A 466 5.76 0.54 11.92
N PRO A 467 6.73 -0.16 12.55
CA PRO A 467 7.65 0.47 13.49
C PRO A 467 8.29 1.69 12.84
N GLU A 468 8.36 2.81 13.54
CA GLU A 468 9.04 3.98 12.98
C GLU A 468 10.53 3.62 12.81
N ALA A 469 11.13 3.94 11.66
CA ALA A 469 12.56 3.80 11.47
C ALA A 469 13.27 4.86 12.33
N LEU A 470 13.50 4.53 13.60
CA LEU A 470 14.01 5.49 14.56
C LEU A 470 15.49 5.82 14.30
N PRO A 471 15.92 7.04 14.66
CA PRO A 471 17.33 7.42 14.58
C PRO A 471 18.21 6.44 15.37
N VAL A 472 19.41 6.18 14.85
CA VAL A 472 20.34 5.15 15.34
C VAL A 472 20.76 5.38 16.81
N GLU A 473 20.70 6.64 17.30
CA GLU A 473 20.97 7.03 18.69
C GLU A 473 20.14 8.27 19.07
N ALA A 474 19.51 8.28 20.25
CA ALA A 474 18.86 9.46 20.84
C ALA A 474 19.32 9.64 22.28
N GLN A 475 19.82 10.84 22.63
CA GLN A 475 20.38 11.16 23.95
C GLN A 475 21.42 10.14 24.48
N GLY A 476 22.24 9.59 23.58
CA GLY A 476 23.27 8.59 23.91
C GLY A 476 22.72 7.18 24.18
N GLN A 477 21.41 6.97 24.02
CA GLN A 477 20.76 5.66 24.09
C GLN A 477 20.51 5.10 22.69
N LYS A 478 20.49 3.77 22.60
CA LYS A 478 20.16 3.03 21.38
C LYS A 478 18.80 2.37 21.52
N PRO A 479 18.01 2.28 20.44
CA PRO A 479 16.83 1.43 20.44
C PRO A 479 17.21 0.01 20.88
N PRO A 480 16.46 -0.61 21.80
CA PRO A 480 16.70 -1.99 22.18
C PRO A 480 16.43 -2.93 21.00
N PRO A 481 17.01 -4.15 21.00
CA PRO A 481 16.68 -5.15 19.99
C PRO A 481 15.18 -5.50 20.06
N ALA A 482 14.58 -5.77 18.90
CA ALA A 482 13.18 -6.16 18.82
C ALA A 482 12.89 -7.42 19.67
N ARG A 483 11.77 -7.38 20.40
CA ARG A 483 11.28 -8.52 21.20
C ARG A 483 11.04 -9.74 20.32
N LYS A 484 11.24 -10.94 20.88
CA LYS A 484 10.99 -12.19 20.17
C LYS A 484 9.49 -12.50 20.18
N ARG A 485 8.95 -12.94 19.04
CA ARG A 485 7.51 -13.30 18.93
C ARG A 485 7.04 -14.31 20.00
N PRO A 486 7.79 -15.38 20.35
CA PRO A 486 7.38 -16.31 21.42
C PRO A 486 7.23 -15.67 22.81
N GLU A 487 7.99 -14.61 23.11
CA GLU A 487 7.88 -13.88 24.39
C GLU A 487 6.50 -13.21 24.49
N LEU A 488 6.05 -12.60 23.39
CA LEU A 488 4.73 -11.98 23.29
C LEU A 488 3.61 -13.01 23.28
N GLU A 489 3.76 -14.11 22.52
CA GLU A 489 2.76 -15.18 22.46
C GLU A 489 2.53 -15.84 23.81
N ALA A 490 3.60 -16.12 24.57
CA ALA A 490 3.51 -16.64 25.92
C ALA A 490 2.68 -15.70 26.80
N LEU A 491 2.89 -14.40 26.68
CA LEU A 491 2.21 -13.40 27.49
C LEU A 491 0.73 -13.20 27.10
N LEU A 492 0.42 -13.24 25.80
CA LEU A 492 -0.94 -13.19 25.28
C LEU A 492 -1.75 -14.46 25.60
N SER A 493 -1.07 -15.59 25.82
CA SER A 493 -1.72 -16.84 26.22
C SER A 493 -2.18 -16.89 27.68
N VAL A 494 -1.73 -15.94 28.51
CA VAL A 494 -2.09 -15.87 29.93
C VAL A 494 -3.56 -15.51 30.08
N SER A 495 -4.32 -16.44 30.63
CA SER A 495 -5.72 -16.25 31.00
C SER A 495 -5.83 -15.47 32.32
N TYR A 496 -6.74 -14.50 32.40
CA TYR A 496 -7.07 -13.79 33.62
C TYR A 496 -8.60 -13.72 33.77
N GLU A 497 -9.09 -13.62 35.00
CA GLU A 497 -10.52 -13.47 35.30
C GLU A 497 -11.00 -12.07 34.89
N SER A 498 -11.37 -11.90 33.62
CA SER A 498 -12.09 -10.69 33.19
C SER A 498 -13.53 -10.75 33.70
N ARG A 499 -14.00 -9.71 34.40
CA ARG A 499 -15.42 -9.56 34.71
C ARG A 499 -16.24 -9.51 33.41
N GLY A 500 -16.94 -10.59 33.09
CA GLY A 500 -18.04 -10.58 32.12
C GLY A 500 -17.74 -11.09 30.71
N THR A 501 -16.59 -11.72 30.45
CA THR A 501 -16.34 -12.44 29.19
C THR A 501 -16.15 -13.93 29.45
N ASN A 502 -16.81 -14.78 28.65
CA ASN A 502 -16.43 -16.18 28.54
C ASN A 502 -15.00 -16.21 27.99
N HIS A 503 -14.10 -16.98 28.62
CA HIS A 503 -12.71 -17.14 28.19
C HIS A 503 -12.60 -17.33 26.67
N VAL A 504 -12.06 -16.33 25.98
CA VAL A 504 -11.57 -16.49 24.61
C VAL A 504 -10.05 -16.39 24.66
N PRO A 505 -9.30 -17.38 24.14
CA PRO A 505 -7.86 -17.25 23.99
C PRO A 505 -7.54 -16.07 23.06
N ALA A 506 -6.61 -15.21 23.47
CA ALA A 506 -6.19 -13.98 22.76
C ALA A 506 -5.73 -14.20 21.31
N ASN A 507 -5.59 -15.45 20.86
CA ASN A 507 -5.09 -15.83 19.55
C ASN A 507 -6.13 -16.56 18.66
N SER A 508 -7.41 -16.62 19.07
CA SER A 508 -8.43 -17.23 18.22
C SER A 508 -9.07 -16.20 17.29
N SER A 509 -9.22 -16.55 16.02
CA SER A 509 -10.06 -15.88 15.02
C SER A 509 -11.56 -15.82 15.40
N GLN A 510 -11.90 -16.15 16.65
CA GLN A 510 -13.23 -16.31 17.22
C GLN A 510 -13.50 -15.38 18.41
N SER A 511 -12.61 -14.43 18.75
CA SER A 511 -12.93 -13.36 19.70
C SER A 511 -14.11 -12.54 19.17
N ARG A 512 -15.30 -12.92 19.61
CA ARG A 512 -16.50 -12.12 19.53
C ARG A 512 -16.58 -11.40 20.85
N LEU A 513 -16.42 -10.08 20.82
CA LEU A 513 -16.96 -9.25 21.89
C LEU A 513 -18.42 -9.67 22.06
N GLY A 514 -18.79 -10.08 23.28
CA GLY A 514 -20.18 -10.36 23.58
C GLY A 514 -21.04 -9.12 23.30
N PRO A 515 -22.37 -9.26 23.17
CA PRO A 515 -23.30 -8.14 22.92
C PRO A 515 -23.28 -7.03 24.00
N ALA A 516 -22.44 -7.16 25.03
CA ALA A 516 -22.24 -6.20 26.12
C ALA A 516 -21.05 -5.23 25.92
N ALA A 517 -20.25 -5.35 24.85
CA ALA A 517 -19.19 -4.38 24.60
C ALA A 517 -19.79 -3.06 24.09
N THR A 518 -19.91 -2.09 24.99
CA THR A 518 -20.39 -0.74 24.69
C THR A 518 -19.44 -0.02 23.73
N SER A 519 -19.95 0.96 22.98
CA SER A 519 -19.09 1.96 22.31
C SER A 519 -18.07 2.51 23.32
N LEU A 520 -16.80 2.62 22.94
CA LEU A 520 -15.73 3.22 23.74
C LEU A 520 -15.26 4.50 23.06
N ARG A 521 -15.44 5.65 23.70
CA ARG A 521 -14.98 6.96 23.22
C ARG A 521 -13.71 7.38 23.95
N VAL A 522 -12.61 7.45 23.21
CA VAL A 522 -11.28 7.82 23.72
C VAL A 522 -10.89 9.19 23.21
N VAL A 523 -10.42 10.07 24.10
CA VAL A 523 -9.80 11.36 23.72
C VAL A 523 -8.30 11.29 23.99
N LEU A 524 -7.49 11.50 22.94
CA LEU A 524 -6.04 11.57 23.05
C LEU A 524 -5.58 13.04 23.09
N CYS A 525 -5.02 13.45 24.22
CA CYS A 525 -4.48 14.77 24.46
C CYS A 525 -2.98 14.76 24.20
N ALA A 526 -2.56 15.48 23.15
CA ALA A 526 -1.17 15.66 22.76
C ALA A 526 -0.88 17.14 22.51
N SER A 527 0.38 17.57 22.64
CA SER A 527 0.84 18.92 22.31
C SER A 527 1.60 18.95 20.97
N PRO A 528 1.94 20.13 20.44
CA PRO A 528 3.10 20.27 19.57
C PRO A 528 4.35 19.70 20.25
N LYS A 529 5.35 19.35 19.44
CA LYS A 529 6.66 18.92 19.95
C LYS A 529 7.22 19.98 20.90
N ASP A 530 7.69 19.56 22.07
CA ASP A 530 8.16 20.53 23.05
C ASP A 530 9.44 21.25 22.56
N ALA A 531 9.60 22.50 23.00
CA ALA A 531 10.70 23.37 22.55
C ALA A 531 12.07 22.99 23.16
N GLY A 532 12.08 22.21 24.24
CA GLY A 532 13.31 21.76 24.91
C GLY A 532 14.02 20.64 24.15
N HIS A 533 13.28 19.92 23.31
CA HIS A 533 13.69 18.68 22.67
C HIS A 533 13.57 18.76 21.15
N GLY A 534 14.13 19.81 20.54
CA GLY A 534 14.10 20.03 19.08
C GLY A 534 14.73 18.93 18.20
N ALA A 535 15.26 17.84 18.79
CA ALA A 535 15.79 16.69 18.06
C ALA A 535 14.75 15.57 17.88
N LEU A 536 14.98 14.68 16.92
CA LEU A 536 14.10 13.55 16.62
C LEU A 536 14.27 12.41 17.65
N GLY A 537 13.18 11.69 17.96
CA GLY A 537 13.23 10.42 18.70
C GLY A 537 12.78 10.42 20.16
N PHE A 538 12.42 11.56 20.75
CA PHE A 538 11.85 11.68 22.09
C PHE A 538 10.75 12.73 22.14
N HIS A 539 9.79 12.55 23.05
CA HIS A 539 8.63 13.43 23.25
C HIS A 539 7.89 13.79 21.95
N ASP A 540 7.76 12.82 21.04
CA ASP A 540 7.10 13.04 19.76
C ASP A 540 5.58 12.89 19.90
N TYR A 541 4.98 13.84 20.64
CA TYR A 541 3.56 13.85 20.93
C TYR A 541 2.66 13.83 19.68
N PRO A 542 2.99 14.56 18.58
CA PRO A 542 2.21 14.47 17.35
C PRO A 542 2.23 13.07 16.74
N LEU A 543 3.41 12.44 16.68
CA LEU A 543 3.57 11.08 16.16
C LEU A 543 2.86 10.05 17.04
N TRP A 544 2.97 10.17 18.37
CA TRP A 544 2.22 9.33 19.30
C TRP A 544 0.71 9.45 19.05
N ARG A 545 0.18 10.67 18.98
CA ARG A 545 -1.25 10.90 18.75
C ARG A 545 -1.72 10.27 17.45
N GLU A 546 -0.98 10.46 16.36
CA GLU A 546 -1.31 9.89 15.06
C GLU A 546 -1.35 8.35 15.12
N ARG A 547 -0.27 7.74 15.63
CA ARG A 547 -0.11 6.28 15.65
C ARG A 547 -1.09 5.61 16.61
N TRP A 548 -1.31 6.18 17.80
CA TRP A 548 -2.25 5.65 18.78
C TRP A 548 -3.71 5.85 18.35
N SER A 549 -4.01 6.94 17.63
CA SER A 549 -5.34 7.08 17.00
C SER A 549 -5.57 5.98 15.98
N LYS A 550 -4.59 5.68 15.12
CA LYS A 550 -4.66 4.58 14.16
C LYS A 550 -4.80 3.23 14.87
N LEU A 551 -3.98 2.95 15.89
CA LEU A 551 -3.98 1.71 16.68
C LEU A 551 -5.32 1.43 17.36
N LEU A 552 -5.82 2.38 18.15
CA LEU A 552 -7.06 2.21 18.91
C LEU A 552 -8.28 2.08 17.99
N SER A 553 -8.25 2.77 16.84
CA SER A 553 -9.32 2.68 15.83
C SER A 553 -9.36 1.33 15.11
N LEU A 554 -8.36 0.45 15.31
CA LEU A 554 -8.43 -0.92 14.79
C LEU A 554 -9.45 -1.77 15.55
N ALA A 555 -9.69 -1.45 16.83
CA ALA A 555 -10.59 -2.21 17.70
C ALA A 555 -12.07 -1.90 17.43
N ASP A 556 -12.91 -2.93 17.56
CA ASP A 556 -14.33 -2.85 17.25
C ASP A 556 -15.06 -1.91 18.24
N GLY A 557 -15.88 -0.99 17.71
CA GLY A 557 -16.69 -0.07 18.52
C GLY A 557 -15.89 0.98 19.30
N VAL A 558 -14.67 1.32 18.86
CA VAL A 558 -13.83 2.36 19.45
C VAL A 558 -13.85 3.60 18.55
N THR A 559 -14.16 4.75 19.15
CA THR A 559 -14.05 6.06 18.50
C THR A 559 -12.94 6.85 19.17
N VAL A 560 -12.03 7.40 18.37
CA VAL A 560 -10.92 8.21 18.87
C VAL A 560 -11.12 9.66 18.45
N GLU A 561 -11.10 10.55 19.42
CA GLU A 561 -11.02 11.99 19.24
C GLU A 561 -9.65 12.49 19.72
N THR A 562 -9.26 13.68 19.25
CA THR A 562 -7.99 14.29 19.64
C THR A 562 -8.21 15.67 20.22
N ALA A 563 -7.39 16.04 21.20
CA ALA A 563 -7.36 17.39 21.75
C ALA A 563 -5.93 17.93 21.79
N ASP A 564 -5.79 19.24 21.64
CA ASP A 564 -4.51 19.93 21.82
C ASP A 564 -4.32 20.26 23.31
N ARG A 565 -3.44 19.49 23.97
CA ARG A 565 -3.16 19.50 25.43
C ARG A 565 -4.35 19.21 26.35
N TRP A 566 -5.51 19.86 26.19
CA TRP A 566 -6.66 19.76 27.09
C TRP A 566 -7.96 19.55 26.32
N PRO A 567 -8.88 18.67 26.77
CA PRO A 567 -10.17 18.46 26.10
C PRO A 567 -11.07 19.70 26.17
N GLY A 568 -11.88 19.88 25.12
CA GLY A 568 -12.99 20.82 25.13
C GLY A 568 -14.19 20.33 25.97
N PRO A 569 -15.17 21.19 26.29
CA PRO A 569 -16.32 20.82 27.12
C PRO A 569 -17.14 19.63 26.59
N GLU A 570 -17.36 19.56 25.27
CA GLU A 570 -18.09 18.45 24.64
C GLU A 570 -17.32 17.13 24.72
N GLN A 571 -16.00 17.20 24.54
CA GLN A 571 -15.11 16.05 24.65
C GLN A 571 -15.11 15.51 26.08
N TRP A 572 -15.04 16.40 27.07
CA TRP A 572 -15.19 16.01 28.47
C TRP A 572 -16.50 15.29 28.72
N GLN A 573 -17.64 15.78 28.21
CA GLN A 573 -18.95 15.14 28.41
C GLN A 573 -19.13 13.82 27.65
N GLY A 574 -18.52 13.69 26.48
CA GLY A 574 -18.70 12.53 25.58
C GLY A 574 -17.73 11.38 25.82
N ALA A 575 -16.55 11.64 26.35
CA ALA A 575 -15.50 10.63 26.51
C ALA A 575 -15.77 9.66 27.65
N ASP A 576 -15.36 8.40 27.44
CA ASP A 576 -15.25 7.36 28.46
C ASP A 576 -13.82 7.29 29.02
N LEU A 577 -12.83 7.63 28.19
CA LEU A 577 -11.40 7.63 28.50
C LEU A 577 -10.73 8.90 27.96
N VAL A 578 -9.91 9.56 28.77
CA VAL A 578 -9.04 10.66 28.35
C VAL A 578 -7.60 10.31 28.67
N ALA A 579 -6.74 10.26 27.65
CA ALA A 579 -5.33 9.93 27.78
C ALA A 579 -4.44 11.12 27.44
N PHE A 580 -3.53 11.44 28.35
CA PHE A 580 -2.60 12.57 28.25
C PHE A 580 -1.19 12.07 27.95
N TYR A 581 -0.62 12.58 26.86
CA TYR A 581 0.80 12.48 26.53
C TYR A 581 1.23 13.77 25.83
N HIS A 582 1.65 14.75 26.62
CA HIS A 582 1.96 16.10 26.16
C HIS A 582 2.84 16.87 27.16
N ASP A 583 3.37 18.00 26.73
CA ASP A 583 3.88 19.01 27.66
C ASP A 583 2.72 19.71 28.37
N ASN A 584 2.81 19.90 29.69
CA ASN A 584 1.69 20.42 30.48
C ASN A 584 1.92 21.85 31.05
N PRO A 585 2.44 22.83 30.27
CA PRO A 585 2.74 24.17 30.78
C PRO A 585 1.49 24.98 31.12
N ALA A 586 0.33 24.55 30.63
CA ALA A 586 -0.96 25.20 30.84
C ALA A 586 -1.77 24.59 32.01
N TRP A 587 -1.17 23.72 32.83
CA TRP A 587 -1.80 23.22 34.04
C TRP A 587 -2.00 24.36 35.05
N THR A 588 -3.18 24.40 35.65
CA THR A 588 -3.51 25.25 36.79
C THR A 588 -4.37 24.44 37.76
N GLY A 589 -4.33 24.79 39.05
CA GLY A 589 -5.18 24.15 40.05
C GLY A 589 -6.69 24.21 39.75
N GLU A 590 -7.14 25.15 38.90
CA GLU A 590 -8.54 25.24 38.48
C GLU A 590 -8.98 24.10 37.56
N LYS A 591 -8.08 23.61 36.68
CA LYS A 591 -8.34 22.47 35.79
C LYS A 591 -8.54 21.16 36.53
N ALA A 592 -8.14 21.09 37.80
CA ALA A 592 -8.40 19.95 38.66
C ALA A 592 -9.91 19.65 38.79
N LYS A 593 -10.77 20.68 38.66
CA LYS A 593 -12.23 20.52 38.68
C LYS A 593 -12.75 19.70 37.50
N ASP A 594 -12.15 19.83 36.32
CA ASP A 594 -12.52 19.05 35.14
C ASP A 594 -12.21 17.56 35.38
N LEU A 595 -11.03 17.27 35.94
CA LEU A 595 -10.62 15.91 36.27
C LEU A 595 -11.54 15.30 37.35
N ASP A 596 -11.85 16.06 38.39
CA ASP A 596 -12.73 15.58 39.47
C ASP A 596 -14.13 15.28 38.93
N ALA A 597 -14.72 16.19 38.14
CA ALA A 597 -16.04 15.98 37.54
C ALA A 597 -16.05 14.78 36.58
N PHE A 598 -14.96 14.57 35.84
CA PHE A 598 -14.80 13.43 34.95
C PHE A 598 -14.73 12.10 35.72
N LEU A 599 -13.95 12.06 36.81
CA LEU A 599 -13.82 10.89 37.69
C LEU A 599 -15.10 10.59 38.47
N GLU A 600 -15.81 11.61 38.96
CA GLU A 600 -17.08 11.45 39.68
C GLU A 600 -18.17 10.79 38.82
N ARG A 601 -18.16 11.07 37.51
CA ARG A 601 -19.02 10.42 36.51
C ARG A 601 -18.61 8.95 36.23
N GLY A 602 -17.39 8.56 36.57
CA GLY A 602 -16.84 7.23 36.29
C GLY A 602 -15.94 7.16 35.05
N GLY A 603 -15.47 8.31 34.55
CA GLY A 603 -14.52 8.35 33.44
C GLY A 603 -13.13 7.84 33.82
N GLY A 604 -12.40 7.35 32.82
CA GLY A 604 -11.01 6.87 32.93
C GLY A 604 -9.98 7.92 32.53
N LEU A 605 -9.00 8.19 33.39
CA LEU A 605 -7.87 9.07 33.10
C LEU A 605 -6.59 8.26 32.91
N VAL A 606 -5.83 8.58 31.87
CA VAL A 606 -4.50 8.01 31.63
C VAL A 606 -3.47 9.12 31.54
N PHE A 607 -2.40 9.04 32.32
CA PHE A 607 -1.28 9.97 32.26
C PHE A 607 -0.01 9.22 31.88
N LEU A 608 0.60 9.63 30.77
CA LEU A 608 1.80 9.02 30.23
C LEU A 608 2.96 10.02 30.34
N HIS A 609 4.04 9.56 30.97
CA HIS A 609 5.31 10.26 30.99
C HIS A 609 5.19 11.72 31.47
N TRP A 610 5.68 12.67 30.66
CA TRP A 610 5.77 14.09 31.02
C TRP A 610 4.42 14.78 31.27
N SER A 611 3.29 14.17 30.91
CA SER A 611 1.96 14.75 31.19
C SER A 611 1.67 14.93 32.68
N MET A 612 2.40 14.23 33.55
CA MET A 612 2.28 14.35 35.00
C MET A 612 3.05 15.54 35.60
N ASN A 613 3.67 16.38 34.78
CA ASN A 613 4.28 17.62 35.21
C ASN A 613 3.24 18.72 35.38
N ALA A 614 3.19 19.35 36.55
CA ALA A 614 2.26 20.43 36.85
C ALA A 614 2.94 21.81 36.94
N TYR A 615 4.25 21.88 36.69
CA TYR A 615 5.11 23.06 36.82
C TYR A 615 4.96 23.79 38.17
N ARG A 616 3.92 24.61 38.33
CA ARG A 616 3.65 25.43 39.52
C ARG A 616 2.65 24.78 40.48
N ASP A 617 1.57 24.20 39.98
CA ASP A 617 0.44 23.72 40.81
C ASP A 617 0.51 22.19 41.01
N VAL A 618 1.60 21.72 41.61
CA VAL A 618 1.91 20.28 41.70
C VAL A 618 0.99 19.54 42.65
N ASP A 619 0.69 20.09 43.83
CA ASP A 619 -0.14 19.42 44.83
C ASP A 619 -1.56 19.12 44.31
N PRO A 620 -2.26 20.03 43.60
CA PRO A 620 -3.51 19.70 42.94
C PRO A 620 -3.42 18.51 41.97
N LEU A 621 -2.36 18.38 41.18
CA LEU A 621 -2.23 17.25 40.25
C LEU A 621 -1.90 15.95 40.99
N ALA A 622 -0.94 16.00 41.91
CA ALA A 622 -0.54 14.88 42.75
C ALA A 622 -1.75 14.33 43.55
N ALA A 623 -2.62 15.21 44.05
CA ALA A 623 -3.81 14.78 44.78
C ALA A 623 -4.78 13.89 43.96
N ARG A 624 -4.75 13.90 42.62
CA ARG A 624 -5.50 12.95 41.76
C ARG A 624 -4.64 11.78 41.29
N LEU A 625 -3.39 12.05 40.89
CA LEU A 625 -2.51 11.01 40.35
C LEU A 625 -1.89 10.12 41.43
N GLY A 626 -1.82 10.56 42.69
CA GLY A 626 -0.97 10.02 43.75
C GLY A 626 0.31 10.85 43.86
N CYS A 627 1.14 10.78 42.81
CA CYS A 627 2.35 11.58 42.69
C CYS A 627 2.40 12.34 41.35
N ALA A 628 3.06 13.49 41.35
CA ALA A 628 3.28 14.32 40.16
C ALA A 628 4.73 14.85 40.11
N TRP A 629 5.18 15.24 38.92
CA TRP A 629 6.49 15.83 38.76
C TRP A 629 6.52 17.26 39.32
N GLY A 630 7.47 17.52 40.23
CA GLY A 630 7.56 18.75 40.98
C GLY A 630 8.96 19.03 41.54
N PRO A 631 9.10 20.05 42.40
CA PRO A 631 10.40 20.45 42.96
C PRO A 631 11.10 19.29 43.68
N GLY A 632 12.35 19.01 43.27
CA GLY A 632 13.17 17.94 43.87
C GLY A 632 13.06 16.58 43.17
N ALA A 633 12.16 16.43 42.19
CA ALA A 633 12.11 15.24 41.34
C ALA A 633 13.43 15.04 40.60
N ARG A 634 13.76 13.77 40.36
CA ARG A 634 14.97 13.32 39.68
C ARG A 634 14.60 12.41 38.52
N PHE A 635 15.49 12.36 37.53
CA PHE A 635 15.35 11.54 36.35
C PHE A 635 16.69 11.02 35.85
N ARG A 636 16.65 9.94 35.07
CA ARG A 636 17.79 9.48 34.26
C ARG A 636 17.30 8.78 32.98
N TYR A 637 18.11 8.85 31.95
CA TYR A 637 17.93 8.07 30.72
C TYR A 637 18.71 6.76 30.79
N GLY A 638 18.14 5.69 30.25
CA GLY A 638 18.84 4.44 29.99
C GLY A 638 18.02 3.19 30.31
N MET A 639 18.71 2.09 30.54
CA MET A 639 18.04 0.83 30.87
C MET A 639 17.36 0.94 32.24
N GLU A 640 16.08 0.62 32.28
CA GLU A 640 15.25 0.51 33.47
C GLU A 640 14.79 -0.95 33.60
N SER A 641 14.98 -1.53 34.79
CA SER A 641 14.46 -2.87 35.11
C SER A 641 13.19 -2.72 35.94
N LEU A 642 12.04 -2.86 35.29
CA LEU A 642 10.73 -2.81 35.92
C LEU A 642 10.40 -4.16 36.56
N GLN A 643 10.10 -4.14 37.85
CA GLN A 643 9.57 -5.28 38.61
C GLN A 643 8.07 -5.10 38.79
N PHE A 644 7.27 -6.08 38.36
CA PHE A 644 5.82 -5.99 38.40
C PHE A 644 5.24 -6.64 39.66
N SER A 645 4.26 -5.95 40.27
CA SER A 645 3.41 -6.49 41.33
C SER A 645 2.36 -7.42 40.74
N SER A 646 1.85 -8.36 41.55
CA SER A 646 0.74 -9.24 41.14
C SER A 646 -0.57 -8.44 41.01
N HIS A 647 -1.06 -8.26 39.79
CA HIS A 647 -2.33 -7.59 39.49
C HIS A 647 -2.88 -8.12 38.14
N GLU A 648 -4.19 -7.98 37.89
CA GLU A 648 -4.80 -8.41 36.61
C GLU A 648 -4.17 -7.70 35.39
N LEU A 649 -3.88 -6.39 35.52
CA LEU A 649 -3.18 -5.58 34.50
C LEU A 649 -1.81 -6.13 34.12
N THR A 650 -1.09 -6.66 35.12
CA THR A 650 0.26 -7.18 34.98
C THR A 650 0.29 -8.70 34.81
N ALA A 651 -0.86 -9.33 34.54
CA ALA A 651 -0.93 -10.77 34.33
C ALA A 651 0.04 -11.23 33.23
N GLY A 652 0.93 -12.15 33.58
CA GLY A 652 2.00 -12.66 32.70
C GLY A 652 3.30 -11.84 32.73
N LEU A 653 3.32 -10.68 33.38
CA LEU A 653 4.50 -9.83 33.53
C LEU A 653 5.08 -9.99 34.95
N THR A 654 6.32 -10.48 35.05
CA THR A 654 7.06 -10.51 36.32
C THR A 654 8.13 -9.42 36.39
N ALA A 655 8.91 -9.28 35.32
CA ALA A 655 9.87 -8.21 35.15
C ALA A 655 10.04 -7.91 33.66
N THR A 656 10.40 -6.67 33.32
CA THR A 656 10.86 -6.32 31.97
C THR A 656 11.94 -5.26 32.02
N GLN A 657 12.68 -5.16 30.93
CA GLN A 657 13.66 -4.10 30.73
C GLN A 657 13.18 -3.15 29.64
N LEU A 658 13.22 -1.84 29.90
CA LEU A 658 12.94 -0.79 28.92
C LEU A 658 14.14 0.15 28.84
N VAL A 659 14.50 0.61 27.64
CA VAL A 659 15.47 1.69 27.48
C VAL A 659 14.68 2.99 27.39
N ASP A 660 14.55 3.68 28.53
CA ASP A 660 13.66 4.82 28.69
C ASP A 660 14.16 5.82 29.75
N GLU A 661 13.29 6.72 30.18
CA GLU A 661 13.49 7.63 31.29
C GLU A 661 12.68 7.19 32.51
N SER A 662 13.34 7.09 33.67
CA SER A 662 12.71 6.83 34.96
C SER A 662 12.61 8.10 35.80
N TYR A 663 11.55 8.23 36.60
CA TYR A 663 11.36 9.35 37.53
C TYR A 663 11.31 8.88 38.97
N TRP A 664 11.85 9.68 39.90
CA TRP A 664 11.74 9.45 41.34
C TRP A 664 11.83 10.74 42.14
N LYS A 665 11.59 10.65 43.45
CA LYS A 665 11.41 11.82 44.35
C LYS A 665 10.30 12.78 43.89
N LEU A 666 9.21 12.20 43.42
CA LEU A 666 8.02 12.92 42.99
C LEU A 666 7.31 13.59 44.19
N THR A 667 6.53 14.63 43.91
CA THR A 667 5.72 15.31 44.92
C THR A 667 4.38 14.59 45.09
N GLY A 668 3.95 14.36 46.32
CA GLY A 668 2.72 13.63 46.67
C GLY A 668 3.01 12.35 47.45
N ASP A 669 2.05 11.43 47.46
CA ASP A 669 2.19 10.13 48.11
C ASP A 669 1.34 9.06 47.39
N PHE A 670 1.68 7.79 47.62
CA PHE A 670 0.97 6.66 47.01
C PHE A 670 -0.19 6.14 47.86
N ALA A 671 -0.68 6.91 48.85
CA ALA A 671 -1.82 6.47 49.66
C ALA A 671 -3.08 6.37 48.78
N GLY A 672 -3.65 5.16 48.72
CA GLY A 672 -4.79 4.84 47.85
C GLY A 672 -4.41 4.56 46.39
N ALA A 673 -3.12 4.55 46.04
CA ALA A 673 -2.64 4.04 44.76
C ALA A 673 -2.16 2.58 44.90
N THR A 674 -2.36 1.78 43.86
CA THR A 674 -1.77 0.44 43.74
C THR A 674 -0.60 0.50 42.77
N VAL A 675 0.62 0.29 43.29
CA VAL A 675 1.84 0.26 42.48
C VAL A 675 1.91 -1.04 41.69
N LEU A 676 1.88 -0.92 40.36
CA LEU A 676 1.92 -2.03 39.42
C LEU A 676 3.33 -2.40 39.02
N ALA A 677 4.22 -1.41 38.90
CA ALA A 677 5.63 -1.63 38.61
C ALA A 677 6.53 -0.60 39.30
N ALA A 678 7.71 -1.05 39.70
CA ALA A 678 8.76 -0.21 40.27
C ALA A 678 10.14 -0.53 39.66
N SER A 679 11.03 0.45 39.69
CA SER A 679 12.44 0.30 39.31
C SER A 679 13.36 0.74 40.45
N PHE A 680 14.62 0.33 40.40
CA PHE A 680 15.58 0.64 41.47
C PHE A 680 16.38 1.89 41.12
N GLU A 681 16.15 2.99 41.85
CA GLU A 681 16.77 4.29 41.63
C GLU A 681 17.28 4.88 42.94
N ASP A 682 18.47 5.49 42.92
CA ASP A 682 19.14 6.05 44.11
C ASP A 682 19.24 5.09 45.32
N GLY A 683 19.29 3.78 45.07
CA GLY A 683 19.39 2.77 46.13
C GLY A 683 18.04 2.30 46.71
N GLU A 684 16.92 2.74 46.12
CA GLU A 684 15.57 2.43 46.60
C GLU A 684 14.64 1.96 45.48
N SER A 685 13.61 1.19 45.82
CA SER A 685 12.56 0.80 44.89
C SER A 685 11.57 1.96 44.68
N GLN A 686 11.57 2.57 43.50
CA GLN A 686 10.77 3.73 43.14
C GLN A 686 9.61 3.33 42.21
N PRO A 687 8.35 3.69 42.52
CA PRO A 687 7.20 3.39 41.67
C PRO A 687 7.28 4.07 40.30
N GLN A 688 6.96 3.32 39.25
CA GLN A 688 7.01 3.78 37.85
C GLN A 688 5.66 3.70 37.15
N ILE A 689 4.84 2.74 37.56
CA ILE A 689 3.52 2.48 36.98
C ILE A 689 2.57 2.17 38.13
N TRP A 690 1.44 2.87 38.17
CA TRP A 690 0.44 2.66 39.21
C TRP A 690 -0.95 3.02 38.74
N ILE A 691 -1.92 2.57 39.51
CA ILE A 691 -3.33 2.87 39.33
C ILE A 691 -3.91 3.47 40.58
N ARG A 692 -4.99 4.23 40.43
CA ARG A 692 -5.74 4.79 41.54
C ARG A 692 -7.22 4.84 41.20
N GLU A 693 -8.05 4.49 42.17
CA GLU A 693 -9.50 4.68 42.08
C GLU A 693 -9.87 5.95 42.86
N GLN A 694 -10.68 6.81 42.25
CA GLN A 694 -11.15 8.05 42.88
C GLN A 694 -12.64 8.21 42.58
N GLY A 695 -13.47 8.07 43.61
CA GLY A 695 -14.92 8.04 43.44
C GLY A 695 -15.35 6.85 42.58
N LYS A 696 -15.98 7.12 41.44
CA LYS A 696 -16.36 6.09 40.45
C LYS A 696 -15.33 5.92 39.33
N GLY A 697 -14.37 6.84 39.24
CA GLY A 697 -13.41 6.95 38.17
C GLY A 697 -12.10 6.24 38.50
N ARG A 698 -11.29 6.08 37.45
CA ARG A 698 -10.04 5.33 37.50
C ARG A 698 -8.93 6.10 36.82
N VAL A 699 -7.75 6.09 37.44
CA VAL A 699 -6.56 6.77 36.95
C VAL A 699 -5.47 5.73 36.75
N PHE A 700 -4.91 5.67 35.55
CA PHE A 700 -3.73 4.88 35.22
C PHE A 700 -2.57 5.84 34.92
N VAL A 701 -1.43 5.61 35.57
CA VAL A 701 -0.23 6.44 35.41
C VAL A 701 0.94 5.54 35.02
N CYS A 702 1.66 5.93 33.97
CA CYS A 702 2.80 5.20 33.45
C CYS A 702 3.92 6.19 33.11
N ILE A 703 5.04 6.10 33.84
CA ILE A 703 6.19 6.99 33.63
C ILE A 703 6.92 6.69 32.32
N PRO A 704 7.29 5.45 31.95
CA PRO A 704 8.01 5.21 30.70
C PRO A 704 7.22 5.76 29.50
N GLY A 705 7.92 6.32 28.52
CA GLY A 705 7.35 7.03 27.36
C GLY A 705 8.19 8.22 26.88
N HIS A 706 9.46 8.34 27.26
CA HIS A 706 10.34 9.43 26.82
C HIS A 706 10.67 9.28 25.34
N PHE A 707 11.17 8.10 24.97
CA PHE A 707 11.58 7.81 23.61
C PHE A 707 10.42 7.29 22.77
N THR A 708 10.44 7.64 21.48
CA THR A 708 9.43 7.16 20.54
C THR A 708 9.45 5.63 20.40
N TRP A 709 10.63 4.97 20.54
CA TRP A 709 10.71 3.50 20.49
C TRP A 709 9.97 2.81 21.63
N THR A 710 9.76 3.46 22.78
CA THR A 710 9.07 2.83 23.90
C THR A 710 7.66 2.43 23.48
N PHE A 711 6.96 3.27 22.72
CA PHE A 711 5.63 2.98 22.18
C PHE A 711 5.63 1.88 21.09
N ASP A 712 6.79 1.55 20.54
CA ASP A 712 7.01 0.45 19.62
C ASP A 712 7.43 -0.87 20.29
N ASP A 713 7.80 -0.86 21.59
CA ASP A 713 7.96 -2.10 22.36
C ASP A 713 6.59 -2.76 22.59
N PRO A 714 6.39 -4.02 22.15
CA PRO A 714 5.10 -4.68 22.23
C PRO A 714 4.62 -4.97 23.67
N LEU A 715 5.54 -5.15 24.62
CA LEU A 715 5.17 -5.36 26.03
C LEU A 715 4.70 -4.05 26.67
N TYR A 716 5.41 -2.95 26.40
CA TYR A 716 4.99 -1.62 26.85
C TYR A 716 3.63 -1.26 26.26
N ARG A 717 3.45 -1.46 24.95
CA ARG A 717 2.18 -1.20 24.26
C ARG A 717 1.03 -1.98 24.87
N LEU A 718 1.22 -3.28 25.10
CA LEU A 718 0.19 -4.12 25.74
C LEU A 718 -0.17 -3.60 27.14
N LEU A 719 0.82 -3.22 27.94
CA LEU A 719 0.59 -2.71 29.29
C LEU A 719 -0.26 -1.42 29.27
N VAL A 720 0.07 -0.51 28.36
CA VAL A 720 -0.69 0.75 28.21
C VAL A 720 -2.10 0.47 27.67
N LEU A 721 -2.28 -0.43 26.70
CA LEU A 721 -3.62 -0.81 26.21
C LEU A 721 -4.49 -1.46 27.31
N ARG A 722 -3.90 -2.31 28.16
CA ARG A 722 -4.57 -2.83 29.36
C ARG A 722 -4.91 -1.71 30.33
N GLY A 723 -4.00 -0.76 30.56
CA GLY A 723 -4.23 0.43 31.37
C GLY A 723 -5.40 1.29 30.84
N PHE A 724 -5.50 1.47 29.52
CA PHE A 724 -6.62 2.15 28.87
C PHE A 724 -7.93 1.42 29.13
N CYS A 725 -7.96 0.09 28.92
CA CYS A 725 -9.14 -0.71 29.19
C CYS A 725 -9.55 -0.63 30.67
N TRP A 726 -8.59 -0.70 31.60
CA TRP A 726 -8.88 -0.67 33.03
C TRP A 726 -9.42 0.67 33.47
N ALA A 727 -8.81 1.77 33.03
CA ALA A 727 -9.28 3.11 33.29
C ALA A 727 -10.71 3.32 32.74
N ALA A 728 -10.99 2.80 31.54
CA ALA A 728 -12.30 2.91 30.89
C ALA A 728 -13.34 1.86 31.37
N ASN A 729 -13.00 1.03 32.36
CA ASN A 729 -13.83 -0.08 32.83
C ASN A 729 -14.28 -1.04 31.71
N GLN A 730 -13.37 -1.41 30.81
CA GLN A 730 -13.56 -2.34 29.71
C GLN A 730 -12.84 -3.67 29.97
N PRO A 731 -13.14 -4.75 29.23
CA PRO A 731 -12.34 -5.99 29.27
C PRO A 731 -10.87 -5.72 28.86
N MET A 732 -9.90 -6.32 29.55
CA MET A 732 -8.46 -6.04 29.33
C MET A 732 -7.92 -6.57 27.98
N ASP A 733 -8.67 -7.42 27.30
CA ASP A 733 -8.39 -8.01 25.99
C ASP A 733 -9.12 -7.30 24.85
N ARG A 734 -9.80 -6.19 25.13
CA ARG A 734 -10.58 -5.46 24.13
C ARG A 734 -9.73 -4.76 23.06
N LEU A 735 -8.63 -4.11 23.47
CA LEU A 735 -7.83 -3.19 22.64
C LEU A 735 -6.55 -3.82 22.08
#